data_AF-A0A150WI05-F1
#
_entry.id   AF-A0A150WI05-F1
#
_cell.length_a   1.000
_cell.length_b   1.000
_cell.length_c   1.000
_cell.angle_alpha   90.00
_cell.angle_beta   90.00
_cell.angle_gamma   90.00
#
_symmetry.space_group_name_H-M   'P 1'
#
loop_
_entity.id
_entity.type
_entity.pdbx_description
1 polymer ?
#
loop_
_entity_poly.entity_id
_entity_poly.type
_entity_poly.pdbx_seq_one_letter_code
_entity_poly.pdbx_strand_id
1 'polypeptide(L)'
;MSRFGHTERTIFVVALLMLVAFSYFLYDDSLLFSRGSNNQMTLIGDVALSQNDVRRKNLDTFSWLPAQKKDQIFENDSIYTGERSEAIIHLAGGGQIRVQPNSLITLNMKNGQMMLDLRYGNLVGDLGSGKSITIKSGGEEFKLEGQKGNSSIQLKKAHSGTVDLKLINGGVKYSNSKKSLNLNKETPVAVTPKGDVKPLEKPVLNLESADNIHWTRVNPDDPLPFKWNSKGAVSRFEFELAPSEDFSSIATSQNTTQGGVQVRDPLADGQYFWRVKALDKDGQVSAVSKPRKMFLTNLGAPQIITPVEAAVFNLEVPTTSATQTPKSSAQIHWSSPEQLKTFAWQLALDASFSTLVYEGQTGDTNAVSPALATGTYWVRVRGLTADMKSSVWSAPVSFGMNVVAKKIERPAAPILVTKDVEFKIPSGKDRNPASPSSPKLAWKPVSKSFGYKVEISRDPSFRGAKQMNVDQTNALWSQYRPGKFYYRVFAKGEQGVLSDSSEVGTIDIPMVGLVLNPLRNVSSVGSEQGPKQAPISWNQIPDAKSYVVQVDTKQDFSSANKVEIASNEGSIVLPAPGRYNVRVQARDEDNNPISDFSNIQQILYSNRPALVPPKLIEPFNNASIFLQTAAEPFIWLEWKKVPGASAYRVEVSSNPEFTSLVLSKVVDSNRYLVKDRMPLGKLYWRVRAETKEDLEISDWAKQNEFTLYHQKNETFVK
;
A
#
# COMPACT_ATOMS: atom_id res chain seq x y z
N MET A 1 33.33 -44.14 -66.15
CA MET A 1 34.20 -43.80 -67.31
C MET A 1 33.87 -44.68 -68.53
N SER A 2 32.66 -44.61 -69.11
CA SER A 2 32.26 -45.50 -70.22
C SER A 2 31.90 -44.78 -71.54
N ARG A 3 32.29 -43.51 -71.71
CA ARG A 3 32.04 -42.74 -72.96
C ARG A 3 33.29 -42.01 -73.49
N PHE A 4 34.43 -42.68 -73.53
CA PHE A 4 35.61 -42.17 -74.25
C PHE A 4 36.06 -43.20 -75.29
N GLY A 5 36.25 -42.76 -76.54
CA GLY A 5 36.78 -43.54 -77.65
C GLY A 5 38.26 -43.90 -77.46
N HIS A 6 38.79 -44.83 -78.26
CA HIS A 6 40.14 -45.37 -78.03
C HIS A 6 41.22 -44.28 -78.07
N THR A 7 41.17 -43.36 -79.03
CA THR A 7 42.13 -42.25 -79.18
C THR A 7 42.07 -41.28 -78.00
N GLU A 8 40.88 -40.97 -77.50
CA GLU A 8 40.67 -40.09 -76.35
C GLU A 8 41.21 -40.71 -75.07
N ARG A 9 41.07 -42.04 -74.90
CA ARG A 9 41.70 -42.76 -73.80
C ARG A 9 43.22 -42.70 -73.87
N THR A 10 43.82 -42.86 -75.06
CA THR A 10 45.28 -42.78 -75.20
C THR A 10 45.80 -41.38 -74.90
N ILE A 11 45.15 -40.34 -75.43
CA ILE A 11 45.50 -38.94 -75.15
C ILE A 11 45.35 -38.66 -73.66
N PHE A 12 44.25 -39.10 -73.03
CA PHE A 12 44.03 -38.90 -71.61
C PHE A 12 45.08 -39.61 -70.75
N VAL A 13 45.45 -40.85 -71.09
CA VAL A 13 46.50 -41.59 -70.39
C VAL A 13 47.86 -40.92 -70.55
N VAL A 14 48.21 -40.45 -71.76
CA VAL A 14 49.47 -39.75 -72.01
C VAL A 14 49.50 -38.39 -71.29
N ALA A 15 48.40 -37.63 -71.32
CA ALA A 15 48.28 -36.38 -70.59
C ALA A 15 48.36 -36.60 -69.07
N LEU A 16 47.74 -37.67 -68.56
CA LEU A 16 47.82 -38.04 -67.14
C LEU A 16 49.26 -38.43 -66.76
N LEU A 17 49.96 -39.20 -67.61
CA LEU A 17 51.37 -39.55 -67.38
C LEU A 17 52.28 -38.33 -67.42
N MET A 18 52.07 -37.40 -68.37
CA MET A 18 52.79 -36.13 -68.41
C MET A 18 52.50 -35.29 -67.18
N LEU A 19 51.24 -35.22 -66.74
CA LEU A 19 50.86 -34.47 -65.54
C LEU A 19 51.52 -35.08 -64.29
N VAL A 20 51.57 -36.41 -64.18
CA VAL A 20 52.29 -37.10 -63.09
C VAL A 20 53.79 -36.83 -63.18
N ALA A 21 54.40 -36.86 -64.37
CA ALA A 21 55.82 -36.58 -64.56
C ALA A 21 56.18 -35.12 -64.23
N PHE A 22 55.40 -34.14 -64.70
CA PHE A 22 55.59 -32.73 -64.35
C PHE A 22 55.29 -32.45 -62.87
N SER A 23 54.30 -33.12 -62.28
CA SER A 23 54.04 -33.03 -60.84
C SER A 23 55.20 -33.62 -60.03
N TYR A 24 55.85 -34.68 -60.54
CA TYR A 24 57.07 -35.22 -59.93
C TYR A 24 58.22 -34.23 -60.05
N PHE A 25 58.43 -33.59 -61.21
CA PHE A 25 59.48 -32.56 -61.36
C PHE A 25 59.24 -31.29 -60.53
N LEU A 26 58.00 -30.95 -60.22
CA LEU A 26 57.70 -29.89 -59.25
C LEU A 26 58.11 -30.28 -57.82
N TYR A 27 58.07 -31.58 -57.51
CA TYR A 27 58.47 -32.12 -56.20
C TYR A 27 59.99 -32.36 -56.10
N ASP A 28 60.61 -32.88 -57.16
CA ASP A 28 62.04 -33.17 -57.25
C ASP A 28 62.56 -32.85 -58.67
N ASP A 29 63.24 -31.71 -58.81
CA ASP A 29 63.79 -31.20 -60.06
C ASP A 29 65.21 -31.75 -60.36
N SER A 30 65.75 -32.62 -59.50
CA SER A 30 67.11 -33.15 -59.60
C SER A 30 67.40 -33.94 -60.87
N LEU A 31 66.36 -34.44 -61.56
CA LEU A 31 66.45 -35.14 -62.83
C LEU A 31 66.56 -34.20 -64.05
N LEU A 32 66.09 -32.95 -63.94
CA LEU A 32 66.13 -31.96 -65.00
C LEU A 32 67.38 -31.08 -64.93
N PHE A 33 67.90 -30.86 -63.72
CA PHE A 33 69.05 -30.01 -63.47
C PHE A 33 70.02 -30.74 -62.53
N SER A 34 71.26 -30.98 -63.00
CA SER A 34 72.29 -31.51 -62.10
C SER A 34 72.53 -30.50 -61.00
N ARG A 35 72.47 -30.91 -59.73
CA ARG A 35 72.86 -30.07 -58.59
C ARG A 35 74.29 -29.60 -58.82
N GLY A 36 74.45 -28.35 -59.26
CA GLY A 36 75.75 -27.75 -59.56
C GLY A 36 76.66 -27.84 -58.33
N SER A 37 77.95 -28.05 -58.54
CA SER A 37 78.89 -28.08 -57.42
C SER A 37 78.88 -26.72 -56.73
N ASN A 38 78.53 -26.67 -55.44
CA ASN A 38 78.58 -25.48 -54.58
C ASN A 38 80.00 -24.85 -54.45
N ASN A 39 81.00 -25.32 -55.19
CA ASN A 39 82.41 -24.94 -55.10
C ASN A 39 82.75 -23.54 -55.63
N GLN A 40 81.80 -22.79 -56.22
CA GLN A 40 82.04 -21.40 -56.67
C GLN A 40 81.25 -20.32 -55.90
N MET A 41 80.32 -20.70 -55.02
CA MET A 41 79.50 -19.73 -54.27
C MET A 41 80.07 -19.47 -52.88
N THR A 42 80.02 -18.21 -52.43
CA THR A 42 80.52 -17.83 -51.10
C THR A 42 79.60 -18.40 -50.01
N LEU A 43 80.17 -19.12 -49.05
CA LEU A 43 79.44 -19.61 -47.88
C LEU A 43 79.06 -18.44 -46.96
N ILE A 44 77.77 -18.29 -46.71
CA ILE A 44 77.22 -17.26 -45.83
C ILE A 44 77.10 -17.76 -44.38
N GLY A 45 76.73 -19.04 -44.20
CA GLY A 45 76.48 -19.60 -42.88
C GLY A 45 75.84 -20.98 -42.92
N ASP A 46 75.25 -21.38 -41.80
CA ASP A 46 74.49 -22.63 -41.69
C ASP A 46 73.19 -22.45 -40.91
N VAL A 47 72.21 -23.30 -41.20
CA VAL A 47 70.93 -23.35 -40.48
C VAL A 47 71.15 -24.03 -39.11
N ALA A 48 71.17 -23.25 -38.05
CA ALA A 48 71.32 -23.72 -36.68
C ALA A 48 70.02 -24.31 -36.10
N LEU A 49 68.88 -23.75 -36.49
CA LEU A 49 67.54 -24.19 -36.10
C LEU A 49 66.60 -24.09 -37.31
N SER A 50 65.75 -25.10 -37.47
CA SER A 50 64.62 -25.10 -38.40
C SER A 50 63.43 -25.73 -37.67
N GLN A 51 62.33 -24.99 -37.54
CA GLN A 51 61.14 -25.41 -36.81
C GLN A 51 59.89 -25.24 -37.67
N ASN A 52 59.11 -26.31 -37.78
CA ASN A 52 57.88 -26.41 -38.58
C ASN A 52 58.13 -26.21 -40.08
N ASP A 53 57.54 -25.18 -40.69
CA ASP A 53 57.62 -24.92 -42.12
C ASP A 53 58.68 -23.87 -42.42
N VAL A 54 59.93 -24.32 -42.52
CA VAL A 54 61.05 -23.52 -43.00
C VAL A 54 61.50 -24.05 -44.35
N ARG A 55 61.57 -23.17 -45.33
CA ARG A 55 61.95 -23.53 -46.69
C ARG A 55 63.12 -22.67 -47.15
N ARG A 56 64.03 -23.28 -47.89
CA ARG A 56 65.16 -22.65 -48.55
C ARG A 56 65.01 -22.79 -50.06
N LYS A 57 65.35 -21.73 -50.78
CA LYS A 57 65.47 -21.75 -52.24
C LYS A 57 66.85 -21.23 -52.62
N ASN A 58 67.63 -22.04 -53.35
CA ASN A 58 68.92 -21.62 -53.88
C ASN A 58 68.75 -21.04 -55.30
N LEU A 59 69.83 -20.55 -55.89
CA LEU A 59 69.80 -19.92 -57.22
C LEU A 59 69.52 -20.92 -58.35
N ASP A 60 69.89 -22.19 -58.16
CA ASP A 60 69.87 -23.25 -59.18
C ASP A 60 68.62 -24.16 -59.13
N THR A 61 67.74 -23.97 -58.15
CA THR A 61 66.50 -24.75 -57.99
C THR A 61 65.28 -23.89 -58.24
N PHE A 62 64.29 -24.47 -58.91
CA PHE A 62 63.01 -23.77 -59.12
C PHE A 62 62.11 -23.89 -57.89
N SER A 63 62.25 -24.99 -57.14
CA SER A 63 61.40 -25.34 -56.01
C SER A 63 61.94 -24.87 -54.66
N TRP A 64 61.02 -24.60 -53.74
CA TRP A 64 61.34 -24.38 -52.34
C TRP A 64 61.55 -25.72 -51.65
N LEU A 65 62.73 -25.96 -51.11
CA LEU A 65 63.07 -27.18 -50.40
C LEU A 65 62.99 -26.97 -48.88
N PRO A 66 62.58 -27.96 -48.07
CA PRO A 66 62.64 -27.84 -46.61
C PRO A 66 64.08 -27.56 -46.15
N ALA A 67 64.27 -26.55 -45.30
CA ALA A 67 65.57 -26.25 -44.72
C ALA A 67 65.80 -27.12 -43.48
N GLN A 68 66.92 -27.84 -43.43
CA GLN A 68 67.29 -28.71 -42.32
C GLN A 68 68.44 -28.15 -41.49
N LYS A 69 68.58 -28.64 -40.25
CA LYS A 69 69.68 -28.25 -39.37
C LYS A 69 71.02 -28.67 -39.98
N LYS A 70 72.00 -27.76 -39.96
CA LYS A 70 73.33 -27.84 -40.60
C LYS A 70 73.34 -27.65 -42.13
N ASP A 71 72.21 -27.32 -42.74
CA ASP A 71 72.21 -26.93 -44.16
C ASP A 71 73.10 -25.70 -44.34
N GLN A 72 74.08 -25.81 -45.25
CA GLN A 72 74.95 -24.70 -45.62
C GLN A 72 74.18 -23.71 -46.48
N ILE A 73 74.23 -22.43 -46.09
CA ILE A 73 73.61 -21.32 -46.80
C ILE A 73 74.68 -20.60 -47.60
N PHE A 74 74.44 -20.45 -48.90
CA PHE A 74 75.32 -19.79 -49.86
C PHE A 74 74.72 -18.46 -50.31
N GLU A 75 75.52 -17.69 -51.02
CA GLU A 75 75.09 -16.45 -51.67
C GLU A 75 73.85 -16.65 -52.57
N ASN A 76 72.90 -15.70 -52.48
CA ASN A 76 71.59 -15.65 -53.14
C ASN A 76 70.55 -16.66 -52.64
N ASP A 77 70.83 -17.40 -51.58
CA ASP A 77 69.82 -18.23 -50.95
C ASP A 77 68.71 -17.39 -50.33
N SER A 78 67.47 -17.85 -50.53
CA SER A 78 66.30 -17.32 -49.86
C SER A 78 65.78 -18.26 -48.79
N ILE A 79 65.38 -17.69 -47.65
CA ILE A 79 64.80 -18.42 -46.52
C ILE A 79 63.39 -17.90 -46.28
N TYR A 80 62.43 -18.83 -46.29
CA TYR A 80 61.02 -18.61 -46.00
C TYR A 80 60.64 -19.33 -44.71
N THR A 81 59.81 -18.68 -43.90
CA THR A 81 59.22 -19.24 -42.68
C THR A 81 57.70 -19.06 -42.73
N GLY A 82 56.96 -20.16 -42.61
CA GLY A 82 55.49 -20.16 -42.59
C GLY A 82 54.89 -19.69 -41.27
N GLU A 83 53.58 -19.92 -41.10
CA GLU A 83 52.90 -19.65 -39.83
C GLU A 83 53.52 -20.51 -38.72
N ARG A 84 53.69 -19.95 -37.51
CA ARG A 84 54.27 -20.63 -36.34
C ARG A 84 55.63 -21.29 -36.60
N SER A 85 56.37 -20.84 -37.61
CA SER A 85 57.64 -21.43 -38.03
C SER A 85 58.81 -20.51 -37.74
N GLU A 86 59.99 -21.07 -37.52
CA GLU A 86 61.17 -20.30 -37.12
C GLU A 86 62.46 -20.92 -37.63
N ALA A 87 63.40 -20.06 -38.05
CA ALA A 87 64.74 -20.47 -38.42
C ALA A 87 65.80 -19.64 -37.68
N ILE A 88 66.91 -20.25 -37.28
CA ILE A 88 68.10 -19.55 -36.81
C ILE A 88 69.24 -19.87 -37.76
N ILE A 89 69.90 -18.84 -38.25
CA ILE A 89 71.04 -18.93 -39.16
C ILE A 89 72.27 -18.44 -38.42
N HIS A 90 73.28 -19.29 -38.29
CA HIS A 90 74.60 -18.89 -37.82
C HIS A 90 75.40 -18.35 -39.00
N LEU A 91 75.98 -17.16 -38.83
CA LEU A 91 76.74 -16.51 -39.89
C LEU A 91 78.21 -16.90 -39.82
N ALA A 92 78.84 -17.21 -40.96
CA ALA A 92 80.25 -17.56 -41.04
C ALA A 92 81.18 -16.42 -40.54
N GLY A 93 80.74 -15.16 -40.68
CA GLY A 93 81.45 -13.97 -40.19
C GLY A 93 81.27 -13.67 -38.69
N GLY A 94 80.54 -14.54 -37.96
CA GLY A 94 80.11 -14.37 -36.57
C GLY A 94 78.75 -13.67 -36.46
N GLY A 95 77.99 -14.03 -35.41
CA GLY A 95 76.61 -13.56 -35.19
C GLY A 95 75.55 -14.56 -35.64
N GLN A 96 74.28 -14.24 -35.38
CA GLN A 96 73.15 -15.09 -35.76
C GLN A 96 71.96 -14.24 -36.22
N ILE A 97 71.16 -14.80 -37.13
CA ILE A 97 69.90 -14.22 -37.61
C ILE A 97 68.79 -15.20 -37.30
N ARG A 98 67.86 -14.76 -36.46
CA ARG A 98 66.62 -15.46 -36.15
C ARG A 98 65.51 -14.93 -37.05
N VAL A 99 65.02 -15.78 -37.94
CA VAL A 99 63.92 -15.53 -38.87
C VAL A 99 62.63 -16.04 -38.22
N GLN A 100 61.74 -15.12 -37.85
CA GLN A 100 60.50 -15.42 -37.13
C GLN A 100 59.37 -15.75 -38.12
N PRO A 101 58.18 -16.22 -37.67
CA PRO A 101 57.10 -16.66 -38.55
C PRO A 101 56.69 -15.63 -39.61
N ASN A 102 56.24 -16.12 -40.76
CA ASN A 102 55.76 -15.32 -41.90
C ASN A 102 56.81 -14.36 -42.46
N SER A 103 58.05 -14.83 -42.60
CA SER A 103 59.16 -14.02 -43.09
C SER A 103 59.83 -14.61 -44.32
N LEU A 104 60.28 -13.72 -45.21
CA LEU A 104 61.05 -14.03 -46.39
C LEU A 104 62.28 -13.13 -46.47
N ILE A 105 63.45 -13.75 -46.48
CA ILE A 105 64.73 -13.06 -46.66
C ILE A 105 65.52 -13.68 -47.81
N THR A 106 66.40 -12.88 -48.41
CA THR A 106 67.44 -13.35 -49.31
C THR A 106 68.79 -12.88 -48.80
N LEU A 107 69.78 -13.76 -48.79
CA LEU A 107 71.12 -13.49 -48.26
C LEU A 107 72.13 -13.39 -49.42
N ASN A 108 72.78 -12.24 -49.56
CA ASN A 108 73.70 -11.92 -50.65
C ASN A 108 75.05 -11.45 -50.12
N MET A 109 76.07 -11.39 -50.98
CA MET A 109 77.36 -10.76 -50.69
C MET A 109 77.57 -9.56 -51.63
N LYS A 110 78.08 -8.45 -51.10
CA LYS A 110 78.44 -7.26 -51.88
C LYS A 110 79.76 -6.71 -51.35
N ASN A 111 80.79 -6.66 -52.20
CA ASN A 111 82.14 -6.20 -51.83
C ASN A 111 82.73 -6.92 -50.60
N GLY A 112 82.48 -8.23 -50.47
CA GLY A 112 82.94 -9.04 -49.34
C GLY A 112 82.18 -8.83 -48.02
N GLN A 113 81.11 -8.02 -48.01
CA GLN A 113 80.22 -7.83 -46.85
C GLN A 113 78.86 -8.48 -47.11
N MET A 114 78.26 -9.03 -46.04
CA MET A 114 76.92 -9.59 -46.11
C MET A 114 75.87 -8.49 -46.34
N MET A 115 74.99 -8.74 -47.30
CA MET A 115 73.76 -7.99 -47.53
C MET A 115 72.55 -8.89 -47.33
N LEU A 116 71.63 -8.49 -46.45
CA LEU A 116 70.34 -9.15 -46.26
C LEU A 116 69.26 -8.36 -46.99
N ASP A 117 68.61 -8.96 -47.98
CA ASP A 117 67.40 -8.43 -48.60
C ASP A 117 66.17 -8.90 -47.81
N LEU A 118 65.59 -7.97 -47.06
CA LEU A 118 64.38 -8.20 -46.28
C LEU A 118 63.18 -7.93 -47.20
N ARG A 119 62.54 -9.00 -47.68
CA ARG A 119 61.34 -8.88 -48.52
C ARG A 119 60.13 -8.47 -47.68
N TYR A 120 59.83 -9.25 -46.64
CA TYR A 120 58.84 -8.98 -45.59
C TYR A 120 59.10 -9.89 -44.39
N GLY A 121 58.47 -9.58 -43.26
CA GLY A 121 58.50 -10.40 -42.05
C GLY A 121 59.27 -9.80 -40.90
N ASN A 122 59.58 -10.63 -39.91
CA ASN A 122 60.20 -10.26 -38.65
C ASN A 122 61.51 -11.02 -38.46
N LEU A 123 62.56 -10.28 -38.12
CA LEU A 123 63.90 -10.79 -37.91
C LEU A 123 64.45 -10.28 -36.57
N VAL A 124 65.24 -11.11 -35.91
CA VAL A 124 66.10 -10.68 -34.81
C VAL A 124 67.53 -11.04 -35.17
N GLY A 125 68.40 -10.03 -35.26
CA GLY A 125 69.81 -10.20 -35.57
C GLY A 125 70.69 -9.84 -34.38
N ASP A 126 71.70 -10.67 -34.13
CA ASP A 126 72.76 -10.38 -33.16
C ASP A 126 74.02 -9.93 -33.90
N LEU A 127 74.53 -8.75 -33.52
CA LEU A 127 75.70 -8.10 -34.10
C LEU A 127 76.78 -7.94 -33.03
N GLY A 128 77.96 -8.49 -33.30
CA GLY A 128 79.15 -8.25 -32.48
C GLY A 128 79.69 -6.82 -32.64
N SER A 129 80.49 -6.37 -31.67
CA SER A 129 81.13 -5.05 -31.71
C SER A 129 82.03 -4.90 -32.95
N GLY A 130 81.86 -3.80 -33.69
CA GLY A 130 82.58 -3.52 -34.94
C GLY A 130 82.11 -4.33 -36.16
N LYS A 131 81.16 -5.27 -35.98
CA LYS A 131 80.54 -6.01 -37.09
C LYS A 131 79.36 -5.22 -37.64
N SER A 132 79.15 -5.31 -38.95
CA SER A 132 78.05 -4.64 -39.61
C SER A 132 77.36 -5.52 -40.64
N ILE A 133 76.06 -5.30 -40.80
CA ILE A 133 75.24 -5.91 -41.84
C ILE A 133 74.57 -4.81 -42.66
N THR A 134 74.53 -5.01 -43.98
CA THR A 134 73.76 -4.13 -44.86
C THR A 134 72.39 -4.75 -45.10
N ILE A 135 71.34 -3.98 -44.87
CA ILE A 135 69.96 -4.41 -45.11
C ILE A 135 69.46 -3.71 -46.36
N LYS A 136 68.97 -4.50 -47.31
CA LYS A 136 68.24 -4.03 -48.48
C LYS A 136 66.75 -4.19 -48.22
N SER A 137 65.98 -3.14 -48.53
CA SER A 137 64.54 -3.12 -48.41
C SER A 137 63.95 -2.43 -49.65
N GLY A 138 63.60 -3.22 -50.66
CA GLY A 138 63.13 -2.67 -51.94
C GLY A 138 64.26 -1.92 -52.65
N GLY A 139 64.09 -0.61 -52.88
CA GLY A 139 65.10 0.26 -53.49
C GLY A 139 66.11 0.87 -52.50
N GLU A 140 65.87 0.75 -51.20
CA GLU A 140 66.71 1.38 -50.16
C GLU A 140 67.72 0.38 -49.56
N GLU A 141 68.95 0.83 -49.34
CA GLU A 141 70.01 0.10 -48.65
C GLU A 141 70.46 0.90 -47.42
N PHE A 142 70.54 0.25 -46.26
CA PHE A 142 71.05 0.86 -45.04
C PHE A 142 71.94 -0.11 -44.25
N LYS A 143 72.93 0.43 -43.56
CA LYS A 143 73.91 -0.31 -42.77
C LYS A 143 73.56 -0.24 -41.29
N LEU A 144 73.66 -1.39 -40.61
CA LEU A 144 73.55 -1.54 -39.16
C LEU A 144 74.89 -2.01 -38.61
N GLU A 145 75.46 -1.28 -37.65
CA GLU A 145 76.78 -1.57 -37.09
C GLU A 145 76.74 -1.67 -35.56
N GLY A 146 77.22 -2.78 -35.01
CA GLY A 146 77.30 -3.02 -33.57
C GLY A 146 78.37 -2.15 -32.91
N GLN A 147 78.00 -1.37 -31.89
CA GLN A 147 78.90 -0.44 -31.20
C GLN A 147 79.46 -1.00 -29.88
N LYS A 148 78.66 -1.75 -29.10
CA LYS A 148 79.05 -2.22 -27.76
C LYS A 148 78.59 -3.66 -27.51
N GLY A 149 79.54 -4.57 -27.24
CA GLY A 149 79.26 -5.96 -26.89
C GLY A 149 78.47 -6.72 -27.97
N ASN A 150 77.69 -7.71 -27.55
CA ASN A 150 76.70 -8.37 -28.40
C ASN A 150 75.42 -7.54 -28.41
N SER A 151 75.20 -6.81 -29.51
CA SER A 151 74.00 -6.01 -29.72
C SER A 151 72.92 -6.83 -30.43
N SER A 152 71.68 -6.76 -29.96
CA SER A 152 70.53 -7.45 -30.57
C SER A 152 69.56 -6.43 -31.13
N ILE A 153 69.17 -6.59 -32.39
CA ILE A 153 68.21 -5.71 -33.07
C ILE A 153 67.08 -6.51 -33.70
N GLN A 154 65.85 -6.01 -33.55
CA GLN A 154 64.68 -6.51 -34.26
C GLN A 154 64.41 -5.66 -35.49
N LEU A 155 64.17 -6.32 -36.62
CA LEU A 155 63.70 -5.71 -37.85
C LEU A 155 62.32 -6.28 -38.17
N LYS A 156 61.33 -5.41 -38.37
CA LYS A 156 60.00 -5.80 -38.83
C LYS A 156 59.69 -5.06 -40.11
N LYS A 157 59.43 -5.79 -41.19
CA LYS A 157 59.01 -5.22 -42.47
C LYS A 157 57.64 -5.75 -42.86
N ALA A 158 56.67 -4.86 -42.91
CA ALA A 158 55.37 -5.12 -43.51
C ALA A 158 55.48 -5.17 -45.05
N HIS A 159 54.50 -5.78 -45.73
CA HIS A 159 54.43 -5.75 -47.21
C HIS A 159 54.33 -4.33 -47.77
N SER A 160 53.94 -3.36 -46.93
CA SER A 160 53.94 -1.92 -47.24
C SER A 160 55.31 -1.30 -47.52
N GLY A 161 56.41 -1.99 -47.17
CA GLY A 161 57.78 -1.61 -47.51
C GLY A 161 58.55 -0.85 -46.42
N THR A 162 57.88 -0.31 -45.41
CA THR A 162 58.54 0.34 -44.26
C THR A 162 59.21 -0.70 -43.36
N VAL A 163 60.42 -0.42 -42.89
CA VAL A 163 61.17 -1.28 -41.97
C VAL A 163 61.23 -0.65 -40.59
N ASP A 164 60.58 -1.27 -39.63
CA ASP A 164 60.63 -0.90 -38.22
C ASP A 164 61.88 -1.52 -37.59
N LEU A 165 62.71 -0.68 -36.99
CA LEU A 165 63.94 -1.04 -36.30
C LEU A 165 63.78 -0.81 -34.80
N LYS A 166 63.98 -1.86 -34.01
CA LYS A 166 63.93 -1.80 -32.55
C LYS A 166 65.18 -2.42 -31.94
N LEU A 167 65.92 -1.63 -31.18
CA LEU A 167 67.06 -2.12 -30.41
C LEU A 167 66.55 -2.94 -29.21
N ILE A 168 66.98 -4.19 -29.10
CA ILE A 168 66.64 -5.07 -27.96
C ILE A 168 67.68 -4.90 -26.85
N ASN A 169 68.96 -4.95 -27.22
CA ASN A 169 70.09 -4.88 -26.30
C ASN A 169 71.36 -4.32 -26.98
N GLY A 170 72.27 -3.75 -26.20
CA GLY A 170 73.56 -3.21 -26.67
C GLY A 170 73.44 -1.84 -27.32
N GLY A 171 74.24 -1.58 -28.34
CA GLY A 171 74.21 -0.33 -29.13
C GLY A 171 74.40 -0.63 -30.61
N VAL A 172 73.52 -0.10 -31.45
CA VAL A 172 73.59 -0.24 -32.92
C VAL A 172 73.53 1.12 -33.56
N LYS A 173 74.49 1.40 -34.43
CA LYS A 173 74.51 2.59 -35.28
C LYS A 173 73.83 2.26 -36.61
N TYR A 174 72.83 3.04 -36.95
CA TYR A 174 72.17 3.04 -38.26
C TYR A 174 72.84 4.07 -39.18
N SER A 175 73.05 3.72 -40.44
CA SER A 175 73.47 4.68 -41.47
C SER A 175 72.92 4.33 -42.85
N ASN A 176 72.34 5.29 -43.55
CA ASN A 176 72.04 5.21 -44.98
C ASN A 176 72.66 6.40 -45.74
N SER A 177 72.34 6.57 -47.01
CA SER A 177 72.84 7.69 -47.84
C SER A 177 72.45 9.09 -47.33
N LYS A 178 71.40 9.20 -46.51
CA LYS A 178 70.84 10.48 -46.03
C LYS A 178 71.16 10.81 -44.57
N LYS A 179 71.23 9.81 -43.70
CA LYS A 179 71.24 9.99 -42.24
C LYS A 179 72.05 8.91 -41.54
N SER A 180 72.75 9.30 -40.47
CA SER A 180 73.40 8.39 -39.54
C SER A 180 72.91 8.69 -38.12
N LEU A 181 72.52 7.67 -37.35
CA LEU A 181 72.06 7.84 -35.97
C LEU A 181 72.32 6.58 -35.12
N ASN A 182 72.42 6.75 -33.81
CA ASN A 182 72.46 5.64 -32.87
C ASN A 182 71.03 5.24 -32.49
N LEU A 183 70.70 3.96 -32.62
CA LEU A 183 69.39 3.45 -32.23
C LEU A 183 69.28 3.47 -30.69
N ASN A 184 68.10 3.84 -30.21
CA ASN A 184 67.77 3.82 -28.79
C ASN A 184 66.71 2.73 -28.56
N LYS A 185 66.83 2.02 -27.43
CA LYS A 185 65.88 0.99 -26.98
C LYS A 185 64.48 1.55 -26.72
N GLU A 186 64.38 2.81 -26.30
CA GLU A 186 63.11 3.46 -25.93
C GLU A 186 62.39 4.08 -27.14
N THR A 187 63.12 4.48 -28.17
CA THR A 187 62.58 5.14 -29.37
C THR A 187 62.88 4.31 -30.62
N PRO A 188 62.08 3.26 -30.90
CA PRO A 188 62.18 2.54 -32.16
C PRO A 188 61.93 3.48 -33.34
N VAL A 189 62.53 3.17 -34.48
CA VAL A 189 62.47 4.02 -35.67
C VAL A 189 61.91 3.23 -36.84
N ALA A 190 61.17 3.92 -37.70
CA ALA A 190 60.68 3.39 -38.97
C ALA A 190 61.51 3.99 -40.12
N VAL A 191 62.03 3.12 -40.98
CA VAL A 191 62.74 3.47 -42.21
C VAL A 191 61.77 3.33 -43.37
N THR A 192 61.42 4.44 -44.02
CA THR A 192 60.46 4.45 -45.14
C THR A 192 61.10 3.90 -46.42
N PRO A 193 60.30 3.48 -47.42
CA PRO A 193 60.81 3.09 -48.75
C PRO A 193 61.57 4.17 -49.52
N LYS A 194 61.61 5.42 -49.01
CA LYS A 194 62.37 6.54 -49.57
C LYS A 194 63.64 6.84 -48.76
N GLY A 195 63.96 6.01 -47.75
CA GLY A 195 65.13 6.17 -46.89
C GLY A 195 64.97 7.22 -45.79
N ASP A 196 63.76 7.74 -45.54
CA ASP A 196 63.53 8.67 -44.44
C ASP A 196 63.38 7.90 -43.13
N VAL A 197 64.00 8.40 -42.05
CA VAL A 197 63.94 7.76 -40.72
C VAL A 197 63.11 8.60 -39.76
N LYS A 198 61.99 8.05 -39.31
CA LYS A 198 61.04 8.69 -38.39
C LYS A 198 60.88 7.85 -37.10
N PRO A 199 60.54 8.46 -35.95
CA PRO A 199 60.11 7.69 -34.78
C PRO A 199 58.92 6.80 -35.13
N LEU A 200 58.92 5.55 -34.64
CA LEU A 200 57.80 4.64 -34.83
C LEU A 200 56.66 5.03 -33.88
N GLU A 201 55.66 5.75 -34.39
CA GLU A 201 54.46 6.12 -33.64
C GLU A 201 53.46 4.96 -33.60
N LYS A 202 53.18 4.43 -32.41
CA LYS A 202 52.11 3.44 -32.22
C LYS A 202 50.75 4.14 -32.18
N PRO A 203 49.69 3.50 -32.69
CA PRO A 203 48.34 4.02 -32.53
C PRO A 203 47.97 4.17 -31.05
N VAL A 204 47.32 5.27 -30.72
CA VAL A 204 46.75 5.51 -29.38
C VAL A 204 45.25 5.25 -29.46
N LEU A 205 44.76 4.34 -28.62
CA LEU A 205 43.34 4.04 -28.46
C LEU A 205 42.79 4.78 -27.25
N ASN A 206 41.75 5.58 -27.46
CA ASN A 206 41.02 6.24 -26.39
C ASN A 206 39.60 5.68 -26.31
N LEU A 207 39.30 5.02 -25.21
CA LEU A 207 37.99 4.43 -24.96
C LEU A 207 37.03 5.53 -24.47
N GLU A 208 35.91 5.71 -25.16
CA GLU A 208 34.92 6.75 -24.84
C GLU A 208 33.88 6.25 -23.84
N SER A 209 33.40 5.02 -24.00
CA SER A 209 32.51 4.39 -23.02
C SER A 209 33.22 4.27 -21.67
N ALA A 210 32.71 4.91 -20.61
CA ALA A 210 33.31 5.00 -19.29
C ALA A 210 33.83 3.67 -18.70
N ASP A 211 34.73 3.77 -17.72
CA ASP A 211 35.15 2.63 -16.92
C ASP A 211 34.18 2.40 -15.74
N ASN A 212 34.08 1.16 -15.25
CA ASN A 212 33.16 0.73 -14.18
C ASN A 212 31.68 1.03 -14.47
N ILE A 213 31.25 0.94 -15.72
CA ILE A 213 29.84 1.15 -16.11
C ILE A 213 28.97 0.06 -15.49
N HIS A 214 27.83 0.45 -14.92
CA HIS A 214 26.76 -0.46 -14.53
C HIS A 214 25.64 -0.34 -15.56
N TRP A 215 25.42 -1.39 -16.34
CA TRP A 215 24.35 -1.45 -17.32
C TRP A 215 23.27 -2.42 -16.89
N THR A 216 22.03 -1.96 -16.95
CA THR A 216 20.85 -2.81 -16.85
C THR A 216 20.30 -3.04 -18.24
N ARG A 217 20.31 -4.29 -18.68
CA ARG A 217 19.72 -4.71 -19.96
C ARG A 217 18.26 -5.09 -19.69
N VAL A 218 17.31 -4.33 -20.23
CA VAL A 218 15.88 -4.51 -19.92
C VAL A 218 15.28 -5.65 -20.75
N ASN A 219 15.72 -5.78 -22.00
CA ASN A 219 15.40 -6.89 -22.88
C ASN A 219 16.70 -7.60 -23.32
N PRO A 220 16.75 -8.95 -23.37
CA PRO A 220 17.93 -9.69 -23.85
C PRO A 220 18.54 -9.17 -25.17
N ASP A 221 17.73 -8.60 -26.07
CA ASP A 221 18.16 -8.07 -27.38
C ASP A 221 18.64 -6.61 -27.35
N ASP A 222 18.51 -5.92 -26.21
CA ASP A 222 18.95 -4.53 -26.05
C ASP A 222 20.48 -4.45 -26.26
N PRO A 223 20.95 -3.60 -27.18
CA PRO A 223 22.36 -3.52 -27.50
C PRO A 223 23.16 -2.84 -26.39
N LEU A 224 24.37 -3.35 -26.11
CA LEU A 224 25.35 -2.69 -25.25
C LEU A 224 26.31 -1.85 -26.11
N PRO A 225 26.27 -0.50 -26.01
CA PRO A 225 27.02 0.38 -26.89
C PRO A 225 28.44 0.65 -26.40
N PHE A 226 29.45 0.14 -27.09
CA PHE A 226 30.86 0.45 -26.83
C PHE A 226 31.40 1.41 -27.87
N LYS A 227 32.07 2.48 -27.43
CA LYS A 227 32.65 3.52 -28.30
C LYS A 227 34.09 3.82 -27.94
N TRP A 228 34.88 4.13 -28.95
CA TRP A 228 36.29 4.52 -28.85
C TRP A 228 36.70 5.35 -30.06
N ASN A 229 37.83 6.06 -29.92
CA ASN A 229 38.51 6.69 -31.03
C ASN A 229 40.00 6.32 -31.04
N SER A 230 40.66 6.58 -32.17
CA SER A 230 42.08 6.26 -32.33
C SER A 230 42.83 7.37 -33.03
N LYS A 231 44.08 7.60 -32.62
CA LYS A 231 45.04 8.45 -33.33
C LYS A 231 46.18 7.59 -33.86
N GLY A 232 46.53 7.75 -35.13
CA GLY A 232 47.59 6.98 -35.80
C GLY A 232 47.05 6.03 -36.88
N ALA A 233 47.94 5.23 -37.45
CA ALA A 233 47.59 4.32 -38.55
C ALA A 233 46.90 3.05 -38.02
N VAL A 234 45.58 2.98 -38.17
CA VAL A 234 44.77 1.79 -37.85
C VAL A 234 43.95 1.39 -39.08
N SER A 235 43.94 0.11 -39.42
CA SER A 235 43.16 -0.42 -40.54
C SER A 235 41.82 -0.99 -40.09
N ARG A 236 41.80 -1.68 -38.93
CA ARG A 236 40.59 -2.22 -38.30
C ARG A 236 40.79 -2.34 -36.79
N PHE A 237 39.70 -2.52 -36.08
CA PHE A 237 39.66 -2.82 -34.65
C PHE A 237 39.10 -4.20 -34.41
N GLU A 238 39.57 -4.83 -33.35
CA GLU A 238 38.96 -6.02 -32.75
C GLU A 238 38.53 -5.63 -31.32
N PHE A 239 37.23 -5.66 -31.08
CA PHE A 239 36.64 -5.51 -29.75
C PHE A 239 36.59 -6.89 -29.09
N GLU A 240 36.98 -6.96 -27.82
CA GLU A 240 36.86 -8.16 -27.01
C GLU A 240 36.16 -7.83 -25.69
N LEU A 241 35.25 -8.70 -25.29
CA LEU A 241 34.60 -8.71 -23.98
C LEU A 241 34.86 -10.06 -23.30
N ALA A 242 35.25 -10.05 -22.03
CA ALA A 242 35.66 -11.22 -21.26
C ALA A 242 35.14 -11.13 -19.82
N PRO A 243 34.88 -12.26 -19.13
CA PRO A 243 34.54 -12.24 -17.70
C PRO A 243 35.76 -11.98 -16.80
N SER A 244 36.98 -12.07 -17.34
CA SER A 244 38.25 -11.87 -16.61
C SER A 244 39.13 -10.79 -17.24
N GLU A 245 39.89 -10.08 -16.40
CA GLU A 245 40.74 -8.94 -16.83
C GLU A 245 41.94 -9.35 -17.70
N ASP A 246 42.37 -10.60 -17.58
CA ASP A 246 43.45 -11.18 -18.37
C ASP A 246 43.00 -11.63 -19.78
N PHE A 247 41.69 -11.64 -20.05
CA PHE A 247 41.10 -12.14 -21.30
C PHE A 247 41.48 -13.59 -21.60
N SER A 248 41.62 -14.43 -20.57
CA SER A 248 41.87 -15.88 -20.71
C SER A 248 40.70 -16.63 -21.36
N SER A 249 39.48 -16.11 -21.21
CA SER A 249 38.29 -16.55 -21.96
C SER A 249 37.57 -15.34 -22.55
N ILE A 250 37.17 -15.43 -23.80
CA ILE A 250 36.44 -14.37 -24.50
C ILE A 250 34.96 -14.71 -24.51
N ALA A 251 34.13 -13.82 -23.97
CA ALA A 251 32.68 -13.94 -24.02
C ALA A 251 32.15 -13.57 -25.41
N THR A 252 32.67 -12.50 -26.01
CA THR A 252 32.36 -12.12 -27.40
C THR A 252 33.52 -11.30 -28.00
N SER A 253 33.73 -11.42 -29.30
CA SER A 253 34.69 -10.63 -30.08
C SER A 253 34.05 -10.15 -31.38
N GLN A 254 34.32 -8.90 -31.76
CA GLN A 254 33.79 -8.30 -32.99
C GLN A 254 34.87 -7.50 -33.71
N ASN A 255 34.98 -7.71 -35.02
CA ASN A 255 35.85 -6.91 -35.89
C ASN A 255 35.06 -5.74 -36.49
N THR A 256 35.63 -4.54 -36.49
CA THR A 256 34.99 -3.34 -37.06
C THR A 256 36.03 -2.36 -37.61
N THR A 257 35.65 -1.57 -38.62
CA THR A 257 36.44 -0.41 -39.07
C THR A 257 35.98 0.89 -38.42
N GLN A 258 34.88 0.85 -37.67
CA GLN A 258 34.29 2.00 -36.99
C GLN A 258 34.82 2.13 -35.55
N GLY A 259 34.67 3.33 -34.97
CA GLY A 259 35.03 3.63 -33.56
C GLY A 259 34.02 3.11 -32.54
N GLY A 260 33.46 1.92 -32.74
CA GLY A 260 32.47 1.35 -31.82
C GLY A 260 31.78 0.08 -32.30
N VAL A 261 31.12 -0.60 -31.37
CA VAL A 261 30.27 -1.78 -31.59
C VAL A 261 29.01 -1.76 -30.72
N GLN A 262 28.02 -2.56 -31.11
CA GLN A 262 26.78 -2.79 -30.37
C GLN A 262 26.68 -4.28 -30.07
N VAL A 263 26.90 -4.67 -28.82
CA VAL A 263 26.89 -6.09 -28.43
C VAL A 263 25.48 -6.51 -28.06
N ARG A 264 24.92 -7.46 -28.81
CA ARG A 264 23.60 -8.09 -28.54
C ARG A 264 23.69 -9.55 -28.11
N ASP A 265 24.91 -10.08 -28.02
CA ASP A 265 25.13 -11.46 -27.58
C ASP A 265 24.46 -11.69 -26.20
N PRO A 266 23.89 -12.90 -25.97
CA PRO A 266 23.33 -13.26 -24.68
C PRO A 266 24.46 -13.39 -23.67
N LEU A 267 24.47 -12.49 -22.68
CA LEU A 267 25.49 -12.42 -21.64
C LEU A 267 24.82 -12.64 -20.29
N ALA A 268 25.45 -13.42 -19.42
CA ALA A 268 24.98 -13.62 -18.06
C ALA A 268 25.16 -12.35 -17.21
N ASP A 269 24.46 -12.28 -16.09
CA ASP A 269 24.68 -11.23 -15.11
C ASP A 269 26.08 -11.32 -14.51
N GLY A 270 26.71 -10.17 -14.27
CA GLY A 270 27.98 -10.11 -13.57
C GLY A 270 28.98 -9.11 -14.14
N GLN A 271 30.21 -9.26 -13.67
CA GLN A 271 31.33 -8.40 -14.05
C GLN A 271 31.95 -8.87 -15.37
N TYR A 272 32.23 -7.91 -16.26
CA TYR A 272 33.00 -8.14 -17.48
C TYR A 272 34.09 -7.09 -17.62
N PHE A 273 35.09 -7.44 -18.43
CA PHE A 273 36.16 -6.58 -18.88
C PHE A 273 36.13 -6.50 -20.40
N TRP A 274 36.35 -5.32 -20.94
CA TRP A 274 36.42 -5.13 -22.38
C TRP A 274 37.66 -4.36 -22.79
N ARG A 275 38.15 -4.64 -23.99
CA ARG A 275 39.28 -3.94 -24.60
C ARG A 275 39.11 -3.86 -26.10
N VAL A 276 39.92 -2.99 -26.71
CA VAL A 276 39.99 -2.83 -28.15
C VAL A 276 41.44 -3.03 -28.59
N LYS A 277 41.63 -3.83 -29.63
CA LYS A 277 42.92 -3.99 -30.33
C LYS A 277 42.86 -3.21 -31.63
N ALA A 278 43.91 -2.45 -31.92
CA ALA A 278 44.13 -1.83 -33.23
C ALA A 278 44.95 -2.80 -34.08
N LEU A 279 44.49 -3.05 -35.31
CA LEU A 279 45.17 -3.90 -36.26
C LEU A 279 45.61 -3.09 -37.48
N ASP A 280 46.82 -3.37 -37.96
CA ASP A 280 47.36 -2.79 -39.19
C ASP A 280 46.78 -3.46 -40.45
N LYS A 281 47.26 -3.03 -41.62
CA LYS A 281 46.80 -3.53 -42.93
C LYS A 281 47.12 -5.02 -43.14
N ASP A 282 48.18 -5.51 -42.52
CA ASP A 282 48.59 -6.91 -42.55
C ASP A 282 47.86 -7.75 -41.49
N GLY A 283 47.00 -7.11 -40.69
CA GLY A 283 46.22 -7.74 -39.64
C GLY A 283 47.01 -8.09 -38.38
N GLN A 284 48.16 -7.46 -38.18
CA GLN A 284 48.92 -7.57 -36.96
C GLN A 284 48.44 -6.55 -35.93
N VAL A 285 48.47 -6.92 -34.65
CA VAL A 285 48.10 -6.02 -33.55
C VAL A 285 49.16 -4.94 -33.39
N SER A 286 48.78 -3.68 -33.62
CA SER A 286 49.65 -2.51 -33.54
C SER A 286 49.53 -1.77 -32.20
N ALA A 287 48.37 -1.85 -31.55
CA ALA A 287 48.13 -1.33 -30.20
C ALA A 287 46.98 -2.09 -29.51
N VAL A 288 46.97 -2.09 -28.17
CA VAL A 288 45.89 -2.64 -27.34
C VAL A 288 45.51 -1.61 -26.29
N SER A 289 44.22 -1.38 -26.09
CA SER A 289 43.76 -0.48 -25.03
C SER A 289 43.99 -1.10 -23.65
N LYS A 290 44.02 -0.27 -22.60
CA LYS A 290 43.85 -0.79 -21.24
C LYS A 290 42.44 -1.41 -21.12
N PRO A 291 42.27 -2.55 -20.42
CA PRO A 291 40.96 -3.09 -20.12
C PRO A 291 40.10 -2.07 -19.35
N ARG A 292 38.80 -2.07 -19.61
CA ARG A 292 37.79 -1.38 -18.79
C ARG A 292 36.81 -2.38 -18.22
N LYS A 293 36.34 -2.10 -17.02
CA LYS A 293 35.38 -2.92 -16.29
C LYS A 293 33.95 -2.47 -16.56
N MET A 294 33.03 -3.41 -16.58
CA MET A 294 31.60 -3.16 -16.56
C MET A 294 30.87 -4.20 -15.71
N PHE A 295 29.66 -3.88 -15.30
CA PHE A 295 28.72 -4.77 -14.64
C PHE A 295 27.45 -4.82 -15.46
N LEU A 296 27.03 -6.03 -15.82
CA LEU A 296 25.78 -6.30 -16.52
C LEU A 296 24.77 -6.87 -15.55
N THR A 297 23.56 -6.34 -15.59
CA THR A 297 22.38 -6.91 -14.94
C THR A 297 21.28 -7.05 -15.96
N ASN A 298 20.85 -8.28 -16.25
CA ASN A 298 19.71 -8.52 -17.12
C ASN A 298 18.43 -8.50 -16.28
N LEU A 299 17.48 -7.66 -16.67
CA LEU A 299 16.23 -7.53 -15.96
C LEU A 299 15.32 -8.71 -16.30
N GLY A 300 14.97 -9.52 -15.31
CA GLY A 300 14.03 -10.63 -15.48
C GLY A 300 12.61 -10.14 -15.78
N ALA A 301 11.83 -10.95 -16.50
CA ALA A 301 10.38 -10.75 -16.57
C ALA A 301 9.73 -10.99 -15.19
N PRO A 302 8.57 -10.37 -14.93
CA PRO A 302 7.77 -10.75 -13.75
C PRO A 302 7.38 -12.23 -13.80
N GLN A 303 7.24 -12.86 -12.63
CA GLN A 303 6.84 -14.26 -12.50
C GLN A 303 5.47 -14.36 -11.87
N ILE A 304 4.51 -14.96 -12.59
CA ILE A 304 3.15 -15.18 -12.09
C ILE A 304 3.18 -16.24 -10.98
N ILE A 305 2.67 -15.88 -9.81
CA ILE A 305 2.56 -16.73 -8.62
C ILE A 305 1.15 -17.34 -8.54
N THR A 306 0.13 -16.56 -8.90
CA THR A 306 -1.25 -17.00 -8.93
C THR A 306 -1.92 -16.40 -10.16
N PRO A 307 -2.65 -17.18 -10.97
CA PRO A 307 -2.80 -18.64 -10.87
C PRO A 307 -1.48 -19.39 -11.05
N VAL A 308 -1.39 -20.61 -10.51
CA VAL A 308 -0.34 -21.56 -10.89
C VAL A 308 -0.76 -22.29 -12.17
N GLU A 309 0.20 -22.86 -12.90
CA GLU A 309 -0.06 -23.52 -14.18
C GLU A 309 -1.17 -24.58 -14.08
N ALA A 310 -2.15 -24.48 -14.99
CA ALA A 310 -3.32 -25.34 -15.07
C ALA A 310 -4.22 -25.39 -13.82
N ALA A 311 -4.13 -24.40 -12.93
CA ALA A 311 -5.02 -24.29 -11.78
C ALA A 311 -6.48 -24.13 -12.22
N VAL A 312 -7.42 -24.73 -11.48
CA VAL A 312 -8.87 -24.59 -11.75
C VAL A 312 -9.56 -23.90 -10.57
N PHE A 313 -10.17 -22.74 -10.82
CA PHE A 313 -10.99 -22.03 -9.85
C PHE A 313 -12.43 -22.52 -9.92
N ASN A 314 -12.89 -23.21 -8.87
CA ASN A 314 -14.29 -23.63 -8.73
C ASN A 314 -15.06 -22.57 -7.95
N LEU A 315 -16.02 -21.92 -8.60
CA LEU A 315 -16.75 -20.77 -8.05
C LEU A 315 -18.25 -20.95 -8.25
N GLU A 316 -19.00 -20.78 -7.16
CA GLU A 316 -20.46 -20.78 -7.20
C GLU A 316 -20.96 -19.33 -7.20
N VAL A 317 -21.73 -18.95 -8.22
CA VAL A 317 -22.34 -17.62 -8.31
C VAL A 317 -23.83 -17.74 -7.97
N PRO A 318 -24.32 -17.05 -6.93
CA PRO A 318 -25.74 -17.03 -6.60
C PRO A 318 -26.54 -16.36 -7.73
N THR A 319 -27.53 -17.04 -8.32
CA THR A 319 -28.39 -16.43 -9.34
C THR A 319 -29.87 -16.64 -9.03
N THR A 320 -30.67 -15.62 -9.36
CA THR A 320 -32.15 -15.66 -9.31
C THR A 320 -32.75 -16.10 -10.65
N SER A 321 -31.97 -16.11 -11.72
CA SER A 321 -32.36 -16.55 -13.06
C SER A 321 -31.38 -17.58 -13.60
N ALA A 322 -31.92 -18.71 -14.09
CA ALA A 322 -31.13 -19.80 -14.69
C ALA A 322 -30.63 -19.49 -16.11
N THR A 323 -31.04 -18.35 -16.71
CA THR A 323 -30.73 -18.02 -18.11
C THR A 323 -29.47 -17.18 -18.31
N GLN A 324 -28.88 -16.61 -17.26
CA GLN A 324 -27.59 -15.90 -17.37
C GLN A 324 -26.43 -16.87 -17.20
N THR A 325 -25.46 -16.80 -18.11
CA THR A 325 -24.20 -17.52 -17.98
C THR A 325 -23.46 -17.00 -16.74
N PRO A 326 -23.17 -17.85 -15.74
CA PRO A 326 -22.50 -17.42 -14.53
C PRO A 326 -21.06 -16.99 -14.86
N LYS A 327 -20.63 -15.85 -14.30
CA LYS A 327 -19.28 -15.30 -14.48
C LYS A 327 -18.71 -14.85 -13.13
N SER A 328 -17.40 -14.98 -12.96
CA SER A 328 -16.68 -14.51 -11.77
C SER A 328 -15.26 -14.07 -12.13
N SER A 329 -14.60 -13.34 -11.23
CA SER A 329 -13.23 -12.85 -11.42
C SER A 329 -12.20 -13.75 -10.75
N ALA A 330 -11.03 -13.85 -11.36
CA ALA A 330 -9.85 -14.51 -10.83
C ALA A 330 -8.83 -13.48 -10.30
N GLN A 331 -8.16 -13.83 -9.21
CA GLN A 331 -7.05 -13.06 -8.66
C GLN A 331 -5.76 -13.44 -9.36
N ILE A 332 -4.99 -12.44 -9.78
CA ILE A 332 -3.72 -12.62 -10.48
C ILE A 332 -2.64 -11.91 -9.68
N HIS A 333 -1.60 -12.63 -9.31
CA HIS A 333 -0.49 -12.12 -8.49
C HIS A 333 0.83 -12.55 -9.12
N TRP A 334 1.83 -11.67 -9.10
CA TRP A 334 3.18 -11.95 -9.59
C TRP A 334 4.25 -11.37 -8.67
N SER A 335 5.48 -11.88 -8.79
CA SER A 335 6.69 -11.22 -8.29
C SER A 335 7.41 -10.50 -9.43
N SER A 336 8.20 -9.48 -9.10
CA SER A 336 8.95 -8.72 -10.09
C SER A 336 10.24 -8.14 -9.51
N PRO A 337 11.27 -7.94 -10.33
CA PRO A 337 12.43 -7.12 -9.96
C PRO A 337 12.03 -5.70 -9.52
N GLU A 338 12.73 -5.14 -8.52
CA GLU A 338 12.41 -3.83 -7.93
C GLU A 338 12.53 -2.66 -8.92
N GLN A 339 13.28 -2.84 -10.01
CA GLN A 339 13.45 -1.83 -11.06
C GLN A 339 12.19 -1.66 -11.92
N LEU A 340 11.30 -2.65 -11.96
CA LEU A 340 10.01 -2.58 -12.64
C LEU A 340 8.99 -1.88 -11.75
N LYS A 341 8.38 -0.80 -12.25
CA LYS A 341 7.52 0.10 -11.49
C LYS A 341 6.05 0.02 -11.88
N THR A 342 5.78 -0.30 -13.14
CA THR A 342 4.41 -0.50 -13.64
C THR A 342 4.34 -1.79 -14.43
N PHE A 343 3.17 -2.41 -14.51
CA PHE A 343 2.99 -3.72 -15.11
C PHE A 343 1.88 -3.68 -16.14
N ALA A 344 2.18 -4.09 -17.37
CA ALA A 344 1.19 -4.38 -18.38
C ALA A 344 0.90 -5.88 -18.36
N TRP A 345 -0.37 -6.26 -18.31
CA TRP A 345 -0.79 -7.65 -18.24
C TRP A 345 -1.96 -7.92 -19.18
N GLN A 346 -2.05 -9.15 -19.65
CA GLN A 346 -3.02 -9.58 -20.65
C GLN A 346 -3.65 -10.90 -20.24
N LEU A 347 -4.91 -11.07 -20.63
CA LEU A 347 -5.63 -12.34 -20.60
C LEU A 347 -6.02 -12.73 -22.02
N ALA A 348 -5.90 -14.01 -22.35
CA ALA A 348 -6.25 -14.56 -23.65
C ALA A 348 -6.96 -15.92 -23.53
N LEU A 349 -7.57 -16.35 -24.63
CA LEU A 349 -8.14 -17.70 -24.78
C LEU A 349 -7.12 -18.71 -25.35
N ASP A 350 -5.89 -18.27 -25.62
CA ASP A 350 -4.82 -19.09 -26.20
C ASP A 350 -3.44 -18.67 -25.68
N ALA A 351 -2.50 -19.61 -25.66
CA ALA A 351 -1.13 -19.39 -25.16
C ALA A 351 -0.31 -18.40 -26.01
N SER A 352 -0.67 -18.17 -27.28
CA SER A 352 0.00 -17.21 -28.15
C SER A 352 -0.51 -15.78 -27.99
N PHE A 353 -1.56 -15.55 -27.19
CA PHE A 353 -2.24 -14.27 -27.03
C PHE A 353 -2.74 -13.68 -28.35
N SER A 354 -3.21 -14.56 -29.24
CA SER A 354 -3.82 -14.17 -30.52
C SER A 354 -5.28 -13.76 -30.36
N THR A 355 -5.98 -14.30 -29.36
CA THR A 355 -7.36 -13.99 -28.99
C THR A 355 -7.39 -13.39 -27.58
N LEU A 356 -7.24 -12.06 -27.50
CA LEU A 356 -7.25 -11.34 -26.24
C LEU A 356 -8.67 -11.25 -25.66
N VAL A 357 -8.75 -11.52 -24.35
CA VAL A 357 -9.93 -11.29 -23.51
C VAL A 357 -9.83 -9.93 -22.83
N TYR A 358 -8.63 -9.57 -22.38
CA TYR A 358 -8.38 -8.33 -21.66
C TYR A 358 -6.91 -7.90 -21.78
N GLU A 359 -6.69 -6.59 -21.74
CA GLU A 359 -5.38 -5.96 -21.59
C GLU A 359 -5.51 -4.78 -20.64
N GLY A 360 -4.56 -4.65 -19.71
CA GLY A 360 -4.57 -3.56 -18.74
C GLY A 360 -3.19 -3.26 -18.16
N GLN A 361 -3.14 -2.21 -17.35
CA GLN A 361 -1.94 -1.80 -16.61
C GLN A 361 -2.25 -1.59 -15.13
N THR A 362 -1.26 -1.81 -14.28
CA THR A 362 -1.33 -1.56 -12.83
C THR A 362 0.04 -1.15 -12.28
N GLY A 363 0.06 -0.41 -11.19
CA GLY A 363 1.28 -0.13 -10.41
C GLY A 363 1.59 -1.21 -9.37
N ASP A 364 0.60 -2.04 -9.04
CA ASP A 364 0.71 -3.10 -8.05
C ASP A 364 1.18 -4.41 -8.67
N THR A 365 1.71 -5.33 -7.85
CA THR A 365 2.11 -6.68 -8.29
C THR A 365 0.94 -7.68 -8.29
N ASN A 366 -0.28 -7.17 -8.35
CA ASN A 366 -1.51 -7.94 -8.42
C ASN A 366 -2.57 -7.24 -9.28
N ALA A 367 -3.52 -8.03 -9.75
CA ALA A 367 -4.68 -7.58 -10.51
C ALA A 367 -5.86 -8.54 -10.35
N VAL A 368 -7.05 -8.04 -10.68
CA VAL A 368 -8.30 -8.82 -10.71
C VAL A 368 -8.79 -8.92 -12.14
N SER A 369 -9.08 -10.14 -12.60
CA SER A 369 -9.62 -10.34 -13.95
C SER A 369 -11.00 -9.68 -14.11
N PRO A 370 -11.42 -9.32 -15.33
CA PRO A 370 -12.83 -9.09 -15.60
C PRO A 370 -13.66 -10.35 -15.28
N ALA A 371 -14.99 -10.25 -15.28
CA ALA A 371 -15.86 -11.40 -15.03
C ALA A 371 -15.74 -12.43 -16.17
N LEU A 372 -15.14 -13.58 -15.86
CA LEU A 372 -14.90 -14.70 -16.77
C LEU A 372 -15.96 -15.79 -16.60
N ALA A 373 -16.37 -16.40 -17.70
CA ALA A 373 -17.24 -17.57 -17.68
C ALA A 373 -16.40 -18.84 -17.47
N THR A 374 -17.07 -20.01 -17.39
CA THR A 374 -16.38 -21.30 -17.44
C THR A 374 -15.57 -21.44 -18.73
N GLY A 375 -14.28 -21.75 -18.61
CA GLY A 375 -13.35 -21.79 -19.73
C GLY A 375 -11.89 -21.87 -19.28
N THR A 376 -10.98 -22.02 -20.23
CA THR A 376 -9.53 -21.95 -19.97
C THR A 376 -8.99 -20.62 -20.48
N TYR A 377 -8.13 -20.00 -19.68
CA TYR A 377 -7.56 -18.69 -19.94
C TYR A 377 -6.05 -18.72 -19.74
N TRP A 378 -5.34 -17.84 -20.46
CA TRP A 378 -3.90 -17.63 -20.32
C TRP A 378 -3.63 -16.21 -19.85
N VAL A 379 -2.72 -16.05 -18.89
CA VAL A 379 -2.28 -14.75 -18.39
C VAL A 379 -0.78 -14.57 -18.63
N ARG A 380 -0.38 -13.36 -19.01
CA ARG A 380 1.02 -12.93 -19.05
C ARG A 380 1.16 -11.51 -18.55
N VAL A 381 2.33 -11.18 -18.03
CA VAL A 381 2.64 -9.85 -17.49
C VAL A 381 4.06 -9.44 -17.90
N ARG A 382 4.25 -8.16 -18.20
CA ARG A 382 5.57 -7.53 -18.37
C ARG A 382 5.64 -6.29 -17.49
N GLY A 383 6.83 -5.97 -17.00
CA GLY A 383 7.04 -4.73 -16.27
C GLY A 383 7.61 -3.63 -17.16
N LEU A 384 7.45 -2.40 -16.72
CA LEU A 384 8.10 -1.22 -17.27
C LEU A 384 8.94 -0.56 -16.17
N THR A 385 10.13 -0.11 -16.55
CA THR A 385 11.01 0.69 -15.68
C THR A 385 10.48 2.13 -15.54
N ALA A 386 11.09 2.92 -14.64
CA ALA A 386 10.74 4.33 -14.45
C ALA A 386 10.93 5.19 -15.73
N ASP A 387 11.86 4.81 -16.61
CA ASP A 387 12.10 5.42 -17.93
C ASP A 387 11.27 4.75 -19.04
N MET A 388 10.20 4.02 -18.68
CA MET A 388 9.21 3.42 -19.60
C MET A 388 9.77 2.34 -20.55
N LYS A 389 10.93 1.75 -20.26
CA LYS A 389 11.42 0.58 -21.02
C LYS A 389 10.69 -0.68 -20.57
N SER A 390 10.22 -1.45 -21.54
CA SER A 390 9.46 -2.68 -21.28
C SER A 390 10.37 -3.89 -21.15
N SER A 391 10.19 -4.69 -20.10
CA SER A 391 10.76 -6.02 -20.00
C SER A 391 10.17 -6.95 -21.06
N VAL A 392 10.78 -8.11 -21.24
CA VAL A 392 10.10 -9.23 -21.92
C VAL A 392 8.86 -9.65 -21.14
N TRP A 393 7.91 -10.27 -21.85
CA TRP A 393 6.73 -10.87 -21.22
C TRP A 393 7.13 -12.07 -20.36
N SER A 394 6.40 -12.28 -19.27
CA SER A 394 6.45 -13.52 -18.50
C SER A 394 6.08 -14.70 -19.40
N ALA A 395 6.47 -15.90 -18.96
CA ALA A 395 5.89 -17.11 -19.52
C ALA A 395 4.35 -17.03 -19.40
N PRO A 396 3.58 -17.39 -20.44
CA PRO A 396 2.14 -17.58 -20.35
C PRO A 396 1.81 -18.61 -19.27
N VAL A 397 0.87 -18.29 -18.38
CA VAL A 397 0.35 -19.25 -17.39
C VAL A 397 -1.11 -19.55 -17.69
N SER A 398 -1.45 -20.83 -17.79
CA SER A 398 -2.83 -21.28 -18.04
C SER A 398 -3.61 -21.49 -16.75
N PHE A 399 -4.92 -21.23 -16.77
CA PHE A 399 -5.83 -21.56 -15.68
C PHE A 399 -7.26 -21.78 -16.17
N GLY A 400 -7.99 -22.67 -15.50
CA GLY A 400 -9.39 -22.94 -15.72
C GLY A 400 -10.29 -22.15 -14.77
N MET A 401 -11.40 -21.66 -15.30
CA MET A 401 -12.55 -21.18 -14.54
C MET A 401 -13.64 -22.24 -14.62
N ASN A 402 -14.15 -22.69 -13.48
CA ASN A 402 -15.36 -23.51 -13.39
C ASN A 402 -16.38 -22.73 -12.56
N VAL A 403 -17.20 -21.95 -13.24
CA VAL A 403 -18.21 -21.09 -12.62
C VAL A 403 -19.58 -21.72 -12.81
N VAL A 404 -20.21 -22.10 -11.71
CA VAL A 404 -21.55 -22.72 -11.71
C VAL A 404 -22.57 -21.79 -11.05
N ALA A 405 -23.78 -21.77 -11.59
CA ALA A 405 -24.88 -21.01 -11.01
C ALA A 405 -25.45 -21.79 -9.82
N LYS A 406 -25.47 -21.18 -8.64
CA LYS A 406 -26.19 -21.69 -7.46
C LYS A 406 -27.55 -21.02 -7.42
N LYS A 407 -28.61 -21.80 -7.64
CA LYS A 407 -29.99 -21.32 -7.52
C LYS A 407 -30.27 -20.92 -6.07
N ILE A 408 -30.58 -19.65 -5.84
CA ILE A 408 -30.98 -19.17 -4.51
C ILE A 408 -32.40 -19.68 -4.22
N GLU A 409 -32.57 -20.48 -3.17
CA GLU A 409 -33.89 -20.92 -2.73
C GLU A 409 -34.62 -19.79 -2.00
N ARG A 410 -35.85 -19.48 -2.44
CA ARG A 410 -36.71 -18.53 -1.75
C ARG A 410 -37.27 -19.17 -0.48
N PRO A 411 -37.14 -18.55 0.70
CA PRO A 411 -37.73 -19.08 1.93
C PRO A 411 -39.26 -19.15 1.85
N ALA A 412 -39.85 -20.06 2.62
CA ALA A 412 -41.30 -20.13 2.78
C ALA A 412 -41.84 -18.87 3.49
N ALA A 413 -43.12 -18.54 3.28
CA ALA A 413 -43.77 -17.46 4.00
C ALA A 413 -43.83 -17.77 5.52
N PRO A 414 -43.50 -16.81 6.40
CA PRO A 414 -43.70 -16.95 7.83
C PRO A 414 -45.17 -17.16 8.16
N ILE A 415 -45.46 -17.95 9.20
CA ILE A 415 -46.82 -18.17 9.71
C ILE A 415 -46.93 -17.45 11.04
N LEU A 416 -47.94 -16.60 11.23
CA LEU A 416 -48.11 -15.86 12.47
C LEU A 416 -48.51 -16.81 13.62
N VAL A 417 -47.91 -16.62 14.80
CA VAL A 417 -48.26 -17.39 16.01
C VAL A 417 -49.57 -16.86 16.60
N THR A 418 -49.68 -15.55 16.68
CA THR A 418 -50.89 -14.83 17.08
C THR A 418 -51.29 -13.96 15.90
N LYS A 419 -52.55 -14.03 15.45
CA LYS A 419 -53.05 -13.17 14.36
C LYS A 419 -53.63 -11.87 14.90
N ASP A 420 -54.32 -11.93 16.03
CA ASP A 420 -54.96 -10.77 16.65
C ASP A 420 -54.24 -10.45 17.97
N VAL A 421 -53.48 -9.37 17.95
CA VAL A 421 -52.66 -8.92 19.09
C VAL A 421 -53.41 -7.81 19.82
N GLU A 422 -54.06 -8.16 20.92
CA GLU A 422 -54.61 -7.17 21.84
C GLU A 422 -53.53 -6.69 22.81
N PHE A 423 -53.29 -5.38 22.87
CA PHE A 423 -52.30 -4.80 23.77
C PHE A 423 -52.89 -3.66 24.61
N LYS A 424 -53.06 -3.90 25.91
CA LYS A 424 -53.51 -2.89 26.87
C LYS A 424 -52.32 -2.09 27.38
N ILE A 425 -52.40 -0.76 27.28
CA ILE A 425 -51.38 0.15 27.78
C ILE A 425 -51.35 0.06 29.32
N PRO A 426 -50.22 -0.30 29.95
CA PRO A 426 -50.14 -0.44 31.40
C PRO A 426 -50.45 0.88 32.11
N SER A 427 -51.44 0.88 33.02
CA SER A 427 -51.77 2.02 33.86
C SER A 427 -50.84 2.08 35.09
N GLY A 428 -50.68 3.26 35.72
CA GLY A 428 -49.76 3.43 36.86
C GLY A 428 -50.02 2.52 38.06
N LYS A 429 -51.23 1.94 38.19
CA LYS A 429 -51.56 0.95 39.23
C LYS A 429 -51.22 -0.50 38.84
N ASP A 430 -51.00 -0.78 37.54
CA ASP A 430 -50.77 -2.11 36.97
C ASP A 430 -49.29 -2.35 36.57
N ARG A 431 -48.38 -1.46 36.97
CA ARG A 431 -46.94 -1.59 36.74
C ARG A 431 -46.34 -2.68 37.66
N ASN A 432 -46.68 -3.94 37.39
CA ASN A 432 -45.83 -5.06 37.76
C ASN A 432 -44.61 -5.03 36.81
N PRO A 433 -43.35 -5.19 37.28
CA PRO A 433 -42.17 -5.27 36.41
C PRO A 433 -42.25 -6.29 35.26
N ALA A 434 -43.15 -7.28 35.36
CA ALA A 434 -43.41 -8.27 34.32
C ALA A 434 -44.43 -7.84 33.23
N SER A 435 -45.10 -6.69 33.37
CA SER A 435 -46.10 -6.23 32.39
C SER A 435 -45.41 -5.83 31.07
N PRO A 436 -45.89 -6.34 29.91
CA PRO A 436 -45.28 -6.02 28.62
C PRO A 436 -45.40 -4.52 28.33
N SER A 437 -44.28 -3.88 28.02
CA SER A 437 -44.21 -2.45 27.71
C SER A 437 -44.56 -2.13 26.25
N SER A 438 -44.74 -3.14 25.39
CA SER A 438 -45.04 -3.00 23.96
C SER A 438 -45.76 -4.25 23.41
N PRO A 439 -46.57 -4.11 22.32
CA PRO A 439 -47.14 -5.24 21.59
C PRO A 439 -46.06 -6.21 21.11
N LYS A 440 -46.26 -7.51 21.35
CA LYS A 440 -45.38 -8.59 20.88
C LYS A 440 -45.99 -9.26 19.66
N LEU A 441 -45.30 -9.16 18.52
CA LEU A 441 -45.65 -9.83 17.28
C LEU A 441 -44.78 -11.09 17.17
N ALA A 442 -45.36 -12.27 16.97
CA ALA A 442 -44.62 -13.52 16.92
C ALA A 442 -45.04 -14.38 15.73
N TRP A 443 -44.10 -15.14 15.17
CA TRP A 443 -44.30 -16.03 14.03
C TRP A 443 -43.46 -17.30 14.18
N LYS A 444 -43.79 -18.34 13.40
CA LYS A 444 -43.04 -19.59 13.39
C LYS A 444 -41.68 -19.41 12.71
N PRO A 445 -40.61 -20.07 13.20
CA PRO A 445 -39.31 -20.07 12.52
C PRO A 445 -39.43 -20.63 11.11
N VAL A 446 -38.69 -20.05 10.17
CA VAL A 446 -38.65 -20.48 8.77
C VAL A 446 -37.26 -21.06 8.51
N SER A 447 -37.20 -22.29 7.99
CA SER A 447 -35.93 -22.92 7.64
C SER A 447 -35.17 -22.09 6.60
N LYS A 448 -33.84 -21.99 6.74
CA LYS A 448 -32.95 -21.24 5.81
C LYS A 448 -33.24 -19.72 5.75
N SER A 449 -33.89 -19.15 6.78
CA SER A 449 -34.00 -17.70 6.93
C SER A 449 -32.84 -17.13 7.77
N PHE A 450 -32.32 -15.97 7.36
CA PHE A 450 -31.30 -15.19 8.06
C PHE A 450 -31.90 -14.00 8.84
N GLY A 451 -33.22 -14.00 9.03
CA GLY A 451 -33.96 -12.93 9.70
C GLY A 451 -35.31 -12.68 9.03
N TYR A 452 -35.96 -11.60 9.43
CA TYR A 452 -37.32 -11.25 9.04
C TYR A 452 -37.47 -9.76 8.80
N LYS A 453 -38.38 -9.41 7.91
CA LYS A 453 -38.88 -8.06 7.71
C LYS A 453 -40.34 -8.02 8.14
N VAL A 454 -40.70 -7.16 9.09
CA VAL A 454 -42.08 -6.93 9.51
C VAL A 454 -42.54 -5.60 8.96
N GLU A 455 -43.73 -5.59 8.37
CA GLU A 455 -44.42 -4.39 7.93
C GLU A 455 -45.65 -4.16 8.80
N ILE A 456 -45.86 -2.92 9.24
CA ILE A 456 -46.99 -2.52 10.10
C ILE A 456 -47.65 -1.27 9.49
N SER A 457 -48.96 -1.27 9.31
CA SER A 457 -49.72 -0.13 8.77
C SER A 457 -51.08 0.06 9.44
N ARG A 458 -51.65 1.25 9.34
CA ARG A 458 -53.08 1.51 9.64
C ARG A 458 -54.00 1.15 8.47
N ASP A 459 -53.43 1.05 7.27
CA ASP A 459 -54.15 0.66 6.06
C ASP A 459 -53.98 -0.85 5.82
N PRO A 460 -55.06 -1.63 5.69
CA PRO A 460 -54.99 -3.07 5.44
C PRO A 460 -54.33 -3.43 4.09
N SER A 461 -54.22 -2.47 3.16
CA SER A 461 -53.45 -2.60 1.92
C SER A 461 -51.96 -2.29 2.06
N PHE A 462 -51.50 -1.98 3.28
CA PHE A 462 -50.11 -1.66 3.62
C PHE A 462 -49.55 -0.41 2.91
N ARG A 463 -50.40 0.51 2.46
CA ARG A 463 -49.96 1.85 2.03
C ARG A 463 -49.31 2.58 3.22
N GLY A 464 -48.15 3.17 2.98
CA GLY A 464 -47.38 3.87 4.03
C GLY A 464 -46.90 2.98 5.18
N ALA A 465 -46.79 1.66 4.98
CA ALA A 465 -46.36 0.75 6.04
C ALA A 465 -44.97 1.08 6.58
N LYS A 466 -44.84 1.08 7.90
CA LYS A 466 -43.56 1.12 8.59
C LYS A 466 -42.90 -0.26 8.53
N GLN A 467 -41.59 -0.29 8.31
CA GLN A 467 -40.83 -1.52 8.18
C GLN A 467 -39.84 -1.66 9.34
N MET A 468 -39.65 -2.90 9.80
CA MET A 468 -38.61 -3.23 10.77
C MET A 468 -37.96 -4.57 10.40
N ASN A 469 -36.63 -4.65 10.52
CA ASN A 469 -35.89 -5.89 10.33
C ASN A 469 -35.57 -6.50 11.68
N VAL A 470 -35.72 -7.83 11.80
CA VAL A 470 -35.62 -8.56 13.06
C VAL A 470 -34.99 -9.92 12.82
N ASP A 471 -34.00 -10.29 13.63
CA ASP A 471 -33.27 -11.55 13.47
C ASP A 471 -33.90 -12.71 14.27
N GLN A 472 -34.87 -12.39 15.13
CA GLN A 472 -35.64 -13.32 15.95
C GLN A 472 -37.01 -13.62 15.33
N THR A 473 -37.70 -14.63 15.86
CA THR A 473 -39.06 -15.01 15.46
C THR A 473 -40.17 -14.18 16.12
N ASN A 474 -39.80 -13.06 16.74
CA ASN A 474 -40.74 -12.12 17.33
C ASN A 474 -40.18 -10.70 17.32
N ALA A 475 -41.09 -9.73 17.33
CA ALA A 475 -40.80 -8.30 17.37
C ALA A 475 -41.58 -7.63 18.50
N LEU A 476 -40.91 -6.73 19.24
CA LEU A 476 -41.55 -5.81 20.17
C LEU A 476 -41.72 -4.46 19.47
N TRP A 477 -42.96 -4.06 19.20
CA TRP A 477 -43.24 -2.84 18.46
C TRP A 477 -43.45 -1.66 19.41
N SER A 478 -42.39 -0.90 19.72
CA SER A 478 -42.43 0.21 20.70
C SER A 478 -43.03 1.52 20.18
N GLN A 479 -43.17 1.69 18.87
CA GLN A 479 -43.74 2.91 18.25
C GLN A 479 -45.28 2.87 18.16
N TYR A 480 -45.90 2.09 19.03
CA TYR A 480 -47.33 1.88 19.01
C TYR A 480 -48.10 3.13 19.45
N ARG A 481 -49.37 3.16 19.04
CA ARG A 481 -50.33 4.24 19.25
C ARG A 481 -51.70 3.61 19.46
N PRO A 482 -52.62 4.23 20.22
CA PRO A 482 -53.99 3.73 20.30
C PRO A 482 -54.63 3.57 18.91
N GLY A 483 -55.51 2.59 18.77
CA GLY A 483 -56.21 2.25 17.54
C GLY A 483 -55.78 0.92 16.92
N LYS A 484 -56.41 0.60 15.78
CA LYS A 484 -56.23 -0.66 15.06
C LYS A 484 -55.13 -0.56 14.00
N PHE A 485 -54.26 -1.56 13.95
CA PHE A 485 -53.18 -1.71 12.97
C PHE A 485 -53.20 -3.09 12.35
N TYR A 486 -52.53 -3.21 11.20
CA TYR A 486 -52.32 -4.45 10.45
C TYR A 486 -50.84 -4.71 10.33
N TYR A 487 -50.41 -5.96 10.44
CA TYR A 487 -49.02 -6.34 10.24
C TYR A 487 -48.87 -7.61 9.41
N ARG A 488 -47.72 -7.72 8.72
CA ARG A 488 -47.31 -8.92 7.98
C ARG A 488 -45.81 -9.09 8.05
N VAL A 489 -45.34 -10.33 7.93
CA VAL A 489 -43.94 -10.70 8.12
C VAL A 489 -43.42 -11.41 6.88
N PHE A 490 -42.18 -11.11 6.49
CA PHE A 490 -41.46 -11.76 5.41
C PHE A 490 -40.20 -12.41 5.99
N ALA A 491 -39.89 -13.65 5.59
CA ALA A 491 -38.60 -14.27 5.87
C ALA A 491 -37.56 -13.75 4.90
N LYS A 492 -36.35 -13.48 5.40
CA LYS A 492 -35.20 -13.05 4.60
C LYS A 492 -34.28 -14.24 4.34
N GLY A 493 -34.08 -14.59 3.09
CA GLY A 493 -33.20 -15.68 2.64
C GLY A 493 -31.78 -15.22 2.34
N GLU A 494 -31.00 -16.11 1.72
CA GLU A 494 -29.63 -15.82 1.25
C GLU A 494 -29.67 -14.62 0.28
N GLN A 495 -28.65 -13.74 0.36
CA GLN A 495 -28.58 -12.50 -0.44
C GLN A 495 -29.77 -11.55 -0.27
N GLY A 496 -30.56 -11.68 0.80
CA GLY A 496 -31.65 -10.75 1.13
C GLY A 496 -32.95 -10.98 0.35
N VAL A 497 -33.07 -12.10 -0.37
CA VAL A 497 -34.31 -12.48 -1.07
C VAL A 497 -35.44 -12.65 -0.04
N LEU A 498 -36.54 -11.92 -0.22
CA LEU A 498 -37.70 -12.02 0.66
C LEU A 498 -38.64 -13.15 0.23
N SER A 499 -39.21 -13.87 1.19
CA SER A 499 -40.34 -14.79 0.98
C SER A 499 -41.59 -14.04 0.50
N ASP A 500 -42.68 -14.75 0.25
CA ASP A 500 -44.01 -14.13 0.27
C ASP A 500 -44.36 -13.68 1.69
N SER A 501 -45.29 -12.74 1.83
CA SER A 501 -45.72 -12.29 3.16
C SER A 501 -46.45 -13.41 3.90
N SER A 502 -46.38 -13.36 5.23
CA SER A 502 -47.35 -14.04 6.07
C SER A 502 -48.78 -13.60 5.73
N GLU A 503 -49.74 -14.31 6.30
CA GLU A 503 -51.08 -13.77 6.48
C GLU A 503 -51.04 -12.43 7.24
N VAL A 504 -52.06 -11.60 7.04
CA VAL A 504 -52.18 -10.30 7.72
C VAL A 504 -52.73 -10.51 9.12
N GLY A 505 -51.98 -10.09 10.12
CA GLY A 505 -52.43 -10.00 11.51
C GLY A 505 -52.96 -8.61 11.85
N THR A 506 -53.72 -8.50 12.93
CA THR A 506 -54.22 -7.24 13.48
C THR A 506 -53.60 -6.96 14.85
N ILE A 507 -53.45 -5.68 15.18
CA ILE A 507 -53.04 -5.20 16.49
C ILE A 507 -54.10 -4.22 16.95
N ASP A 508 -54.73 -4.48 18.10
CA ASP A 508 -55.73 -3.59 18.69
C ASP A 508 -55.21 -3.03 20.01
N ILE A 509 -55.19 -1.70 20.10
CA ILE A 509 -54.66 -0.95 21.23
C ILE A 509 -55.79 -0.03 21.73
N PRO A 510 -56.52 -0.43 22.77
CA PRO A 510 -57.62 0.37 23.29
C PRO A 510 -57.10 1.69 23.86
N MET A 511 -57.87 2.75 23.63
CA MET A 511 -57.57 4.07 24.17
C MET A 511 -57.79 4.09 25.69
N VAL A 512 -56.82 4.60 26.45
CA VAL A 512 -56.96 4.82 27.89
C VAL A 512 -57.83 6.06 28.10
N GLY A 513 -58.88 5.96 28.92
CA GLY A 513 -59.74 7.08 29.24
C GLY A 513 -59.03 8.20 30.00
N LEU A 514 -59.50 9.44 29.84
CA LEU A 514 -58.98 10.62 30.52
C LEU A 514 -59.62 10.75 31.92
N VAL A 515 -58.80 10.96 32.95
CA VAL A 515 -59.18 10.95 34.37
C VAL A 515 -58.59 12.18 35.05
N LEU A 516 -59.45 13.03 35.60
CA LEU A 516 -59.09 14.23 36.35
C LEU A 516 -58.84 13.87 37.82
N ASN A 517 -57.64 14.22 38.31
CA ASN A 517 -57.24 13.96 39.69
C ASN A 517 -58.08 14.79 40.68
N PRO A 518 -58.20 14.35 41.95
CA PRO A 518 -58.93 15.10 42.98
C PRO A 518 -58.40 16.53 43.17
N LEU A 519 -59.32 17.50 43.26
CA LEU A 519 -59.00 18.91 43.42
C LEU A 519 -58.97 19.31 44.90
N ARG A 520 -58.16 20.31 45.24
CA ARG A 520 -58.12 20.91 46.58
C ARG A 520 -58.95 22.18 46.62
N ASN A 521 -59.72 22.37 47.69
CA ASN A 521 -60.47 23.60 47.93
C ASN A 521 -59.52 24.79 48.13
N VAL A 522 -59.99 25.99 47.79
CA VAL A 522 -59.24 27.24 47.94
C VAL A 522 -60.04 28.25 48.77
N SER A 523 -59.35 29.09 49.52
CA SER A 523 -59.96 30.13 50.35
C SER A 523 -59.41 31.53 50.05
N SER A 524 -60.23 32.54 50.33
CA SER A 524 -59.78 33.92 50.48
C SER A 524 -60.06 34.43 51.89
N VAL A 525 -59.29 35.43 52.30
CA VAL A 525 -59.26 35.96 53.66
C VAL A 525 -59.69 37.43 53.63
N GLY A 526 -60.63 37.81 54.49
CA GLY A 526 -61.03 39.21 54.67
C GLY A 526 -61.86 39.78 53.51
N SER A 527 -61.59 41.04 53.14
CA SER A 527 -62.32 41.76 52.08
C SER A 527 -61.81 41.45 50.66
N GLU A 528 -60.78 40.63 50.51
CA GLU A 528 -60.27 40.22 49.20
C GLU A 528 -61.18 39.15 48.57
N GLN A 529 -62.19 39.60 47.83
CA GLN A 529 -63.09 38.72 47.05
C GLN A 529 -62.62 38.60 45.59
N GLY A 530 -61.30 38.51 45.38
CA GLY A 530 -60.71 38.47 44.04
C GLY A 530 -60.60 37.05 43.45
N PRO A 531 -60.23 36.95 42.17
CA PRO A 531 -59.98 35.66 41.53
C PRO A 531 -58.87 34.87 42.22
N LYS A 532 -59.06 33.56 42.43
CA LYS A 532 -58.05 32.65 43.01
C LYS A 532 -57.63 31.58 42.02
N GLN A 533 -56.34 31.25 42.02
CA GLN A 533 -55.78 30.17 41.22
C GLN A 533 -55.88 28.83 41.95
N ALA A 534 -56.25 27.77 41.24
CA ALA A 534 -56.32 26.41 41.76
C ALA A 534 -55.54 25.45 40.83
N PRO A 535 -54.54 24.71 41.35
CA PRO A 535 -53.80 23.74 40.56
C PRO A 535 -54.64 22.51 40.24
N ILE A 536 -54.50 21.98 39.03
CA ILE A 536 -55.23 20.81 38.51
C ILE A 536 -54.29 19.89 37.73
N SER A 537 -54.57 18.58 37.73
CA SER A 537 -53.76 17.57 37.01
C SER A 537 -54.59 16.35 36.60
N TRP A 538 -54.13 15.64 35.56
CA TRP A 538 -54.78 14.42 35.02
C TRP A 538 -53.75 13.43 34.45
N ASN A 539 -54.19 12.22 34.09
CA ASN A 539 -53.34 11.26 33.39
C ASN A 539 -53.05 11.71 31.95
N GLN A 540 -51.79 11.54 31.52
CA GLN A 540 -51.37 11.89 30.17
C GLN A 540 -52.07 11.01 29.12
N ILE A 541 -52.66 11.64 28.10
CA ILE A 541 -53.19 10.97 26.92
C ILE A 541 -52.13 11.00 25.81
N PRO A 542 -51.73 9.84 25.25
CA PRO A 542 -50.82 9.81 24.10
C PRO A 542 -51.36 10.64 22.93
N ASP A 543 -50.49 11.42 22.30
CA ASP A 543 -50.79 12.32 21.16
C ASP A 543 -51.73 13.50 21.44
N ALA A 544 -52.14 13.70 22.68
CA ALA A 544 -52.78 14.96 23.07
C ALA A 544 -51.75 16.09 23.01
N LYS A 545 -52.06 17.14 22.25
CA LYS A 545 -51.25 18.36 22.16
C LYS A 545 -51.70 19.43 23.12
N SER A 546 -52.99 19.46 23.37
CA SER A 546 -53.61 20.35 24.32
C SER A 546 -54.78 19.66 24.99
N TYR A 547 -55.21 20.26 26.09
CA TYR A 547 -56.35 19.83 26.86
C TYR A 547 -57.25 21.04 27.07
N VAL A 548 -58.54 20.86 26.84
CA VAL A 548 -59.56 21.87 27.14
C VAL A 548 -60.16 21.52 28.50
N VAL A 549 -59.90 22.38 29.49
CA VAL A 549 -60.50 22.30 30.82
C VAL A 549 -61.73 23.17 30.87
N GLN A 550 -62.84 22.59 31.29
CA GLN A 550 -64.10 23.30 31.49
C GLN A 550 -64.34 23.50 32.98
N VAL A 551 -64.61 24.74 33.38
CA VAL A 551 -64.92 25.12 34.76
C VAL A 551 -66.28 25.82 34.78
N ASP A 552 -67.24 25.30 35.52
CA ASP A 552 -68.60 25.86 35.59
C ASP A 552 -69.21 25.71 36.99
N THR A 553 -70.09 26.62 37.37
CA THR A 553 -70.91 26.49 38.58
C THR A 553 -72.05 25.50 38.41
N LYS A 554 -72.49 25.26 37.16
CA LYS A 554 -73.52 24.27 36.82
C LYS A 554 -72.90 22.91 36.51
N GLN A 555 -73.63 21.83 36.80
CA GLN A 555 -73.17 20.47 36.53
C GLN A 555 -73.25 20.08 35.04
N ASP A 556 -74.05 20.78 34.25
CA ASP A 556 -74.24 20.54 32.81
C ASP A 556 -73.21 21.24 31.93
N PHE A 557 -72.35 22.09 32.51
CA PHE A 557 -71.35 22.90 31.82
C PHE A 557 -71.94 23.85 30.75
N SER A 558 -73.21 24.25 30.88
CA SER A 558 -73.90 25.14 29.93
C SER A 558 -73.32 26.57 29.88
N SER A 559 -72.60 26.98 30.93
CA SER A 559 -71.96 28.29 31.08
C SER A 559 -70.45 28.17 31.36
N ALA A 560 -69.82 27.09 30.89
CA ALA A 560 -68.46 26.74 31.27
C ALA A 560 -67.43 27.72 30.70
N ASN A 561 -66.53 28.17 31.58
CA ASN A 561 -65.28 28.80 31.18
C ASN A 561 -64.32 27.71 30.67
N LYS A 562 -63.67 27.97 29.53
CA LYS A 562 -62.75 27.02 28.87
C LYS A 562 -61.33 27.54 28.99
N VAL A 563 -60.43 26.69 29.50
CA VAL A 563 -59.00 26.97 29.60
C VAL A 563 -58.25 25.91 28.81
N GLU A 564 -57.39 26.34 27.89
CA GLU A 564 -56.50 25.45 27.15
C GLU A 564 -55.16 25.30 27.86
N ILE A 565 -54.75 24.05 28.06
CA ILE A 565 -53.52 23.68 28.77
C ILE A 565 -52.74 22.70 27.91
N ALA A 566 -51.47 22.99 27.63
CA ALA A 566 -50.62 22.15 26.75
C ALA A 566 -50.07 20.89 27.44
N SER A 567 -49.92 20.94 28.78
CA SER A 567 -49.44 19.84 29.62
C SER A 567 -50.58 19.07 30.28
N ASN A 568 -50.27 17.95 30.94
CA ASN A 568 -51.25 17.17 31.72
C ASN A 568 -51.50 17.71 33.15
N GLU A 569 -51.03 18.92 33.41
CA GLU A 569 -51.23 19.68 34.64
C GLU A 569 -51.25 21.18 34.33
N GLY A 570 -51.88 21.97 35.20
CA GLY A 570 -51.90 23.42 35.09
C GLY A 570 -52.69 24.07 36.22
N SER A 571 -53.20 25.28 35.99
CA SER A 571 -53.96 26.05 36.98
C SER A 571 -55.19 26.68 36.35
N ILE A 572 -56.30 26.70 37.09
CA ILE A 572 -57.54 27.38 36.71
C ILE A 572 -57.80 28.57 37.62
N VAL A 573 -58.48 29.59 37.09
CA VAL A 573 -58.86 30.78 37.85
C VAL A 573 -60.33 30.68 38.24
N LEU A 574 -60.60 30.74 39.54
CA LEU A 574 -61.95 30.80 40.11
C LEU A 574 -62.29 32.27 40.41
N PRO A 575 -63.25 32.88 39.70
CA PRO A 575 -63.46 34.33 39.74
C PRO A 575 -64.06 34.84 41.06
N ALA A 576 -64.89 34.05 41.74
CA ALA A 576 -65.56 34.44 42.99
C ALA A 576 -65.83 33.22 43.88
N PRO A 577 -66.05 33.41 45.19
CA PRO A 577 -66.43 32.33 46.09
C PRO A 577 -67.68 31.58 45.60
N GLY A 578 -67.58 30.25 45.53
CA GLY A 578 -68.62 29.39 44.97
C GLY A 578 -68.16 27.94 44.80
N ARG A 579 -69.10 27.07 44.44
CA ARG A 579 -68.81 25.68 44.04
C ARG A 579 -68.66 25.60 42.53
N TYR A 580 -67.57 25.02 42.07
CA TYR A 580 -67.28 24.83 40.66
C TYR A 580 -67.10 23.34 40.35
N ASN A 581 -67.60 22.92 39.20
CA ASN A 581 -67.43 21.62 38.57
C ASN A 581 -66.35 21.77 37.49
N VAL A 582 -65.44 20.81 37.43
CA VAL A 582 -64.30 20.81 36.51
C VAL A 582 -64.26 19.48 35.76
N ARG A 583 -64.08 19.54 34.44
CA ARG A 583 -63.79 18.38 33.59
C ARG A 583 -62.77 18.74 32.51
N VAL A 584 -62.04 17.76 32.01
CA VAL A 584 -61.00 17.97 30.99
C VAL A 584 -61.25 17.06 29.78
N GLN A 585 -60.83 17.51 28.60
CA GLN A 585 -60.87 16.74 27.35
C GLN A 585 -59.57 16.91 26.57
N ALA A 586 -59.03 15.83 26.03
CA ALA A 586 -57.82 15.85 25.22
C ALA A 586 -58.09 16.24 23.76
N ARG A 587 -57.16 16.98 23.15
CA ARG A 587 -57.23 17.50 21.78
C ARG A 587 -55.95 17.16 20.99
N ASP A 588 -56.10 16.93 19.69
CA ASP A 588 -54.98 16.73 18.76
C ASP A 588 -54.40 18.05 18.20
N GLU A 589 -53.51 17.95 17.20
CA GLU A 589 -52.88 19.10 16.50
C GLU A 589 -53.89 20.00 15.77
N ASP A 590 -55.03 19.44 15.37
CA ASP A 590 -56.09 20.13 14.63
C ASP A 590 -57.23 20.61 15.55
N ASN A 591 -57.02 20.57 16.88
CA ASN A 591 -58.01 20.88 17.92
C ASN A 591 -59.25 19.97 17.92
N ASN A 592 -59.18 18.78 17.32
CA ASN A 592 -60.26 17.79 17.38
C ASN A 592 -60.24 17.03 18.72
N PRO A 593 -61.41 16.68 19.28
CA PRO A 593 -61.47 15.90 20.51
C PRO A 593 -61.00 14.47 20.23
N ILE A 594 -59.94 14.05 20.90
CA ILE A 594 -59.43 12.68 20.80
C ILE A 594 -59.86 11.80 21.97
N SER A 595 -60.37 12.40 23.06
CA SER A 595 -60.97 11.67 24.17
C SER A 595 -62.39 12.14 24.46
N ASP A 596 -63.16 11.30 25.14
CA ASP A 596 -64.31 11.75 25.92
C ASP A 596 -63.85 12.67 27.06
N PHE A 597 -64.81 13.40 27.65
CA PHE A 597 -64.54 14.20 28.85
C PHE A 597 -64.18 13.28 30.03
N SER A 598 -63.31 13.78 30.91
CA SER A 598 -62.96 13.12 32.15
C SER A 598 -64.15 12.98 33.10
N ASN A 599 -63.94 12.24 34.20
CA ASN A 599 -64.77 12.38 35.39
C ASN A 599 -64.85 13.86 35.83
N ILE A 600 -66.01 14.26 36.35
CA ILE A 600 -66.24 15.59 36.90
C ILE A 600 -65.65 15.64 38.32
N GLN A 601 -64.83 16.65 38.60
CA GLN A 601 -64.35 16.97 39.96
C GLN A 601 -65.00 18.26 40.45
N GLN A 602 -65.16 18.39 41.76
CA GLN A 602 -65.69 19.60 42.39
C GLN A 602 -64.62 20.32 43.20
N ILE A 603 -64.62 21.64 43.11
CA ILE A 603 -63.77 22.53 43.90
C ILE A 603 -64.62 23.59 44.56
N LEU A 604 -64.43 23.80 45.87
CA LEU A 604 -65.06 24.87 46.63
C LEU A 604 -64.07 26.03 46.79
N TYR A 605 -64.49 27.22 46.35
CA TYR A 605 -63.86 28.48 46.71
C TYR A 605 -64.70 29.13 47.82
N SER A 606 -64.16 29.22 49.05
CA SER A 606 -64.83 29.86 50.19
C SER A 606 -64.15 31.17 50.60
N ASN A 607 -64.93 32.19 50.99
CA ASN A 607 -64.40 33.38 51.67
C ASN A 607 -64.63 33.25 53.19
N ARG A 608 -63.62 33.58 54.00
CA ARG A 608 -63.74 33.61 55.46
C ARG A 608 -63.14 34.90 56.05
N PRO A 609 -63.67 35.37 57.19
CA PRO A 609 -63.11 36.54 57.87
C PRO A 609 -61.67 36.28 58.34
N ALA A 610 -60.86 37.35 58.38
CA ALA A 610 -59.50 37.32 58.88
C ALA A 610 -59.44 36.99 60.38
N LEU A 611 -58.38 36.33 60.82
CA LEU A 611 -58.20 35.98 62.23
C LEU A 611 -57.89 37.22 63.07
N VAL A 612 -58.62 37.40 64.17
CA VAL A 612 -58.34 38.46 65.16
C VAL A 612 -57.53 37.92 66.34
N PRO A 613 -56.69 38.74 67.00
CA PRO A 613 -55.93 38.31 68.17
C PRO A 613 -56.85 37.79 69.30
N PRO A 614 -56.51 36.66 69.96
CA PRO A 614 -57.31 36.13 71.05
C PRO A 614 -57.24 37.04 72.28
N LYS A 615 -58.27 36.98 73.14
CA LYS A 615 -58.28 37.68 74.43
C LYS A 615 -57.89 36.70 75.54
N LEU A 616 -56.81 36.95 76.26
CA LEU A 616 -56.34 36.11 77.37
C LEU A 616 -57.32 36.19 78.57
N ILE A 617 -57.61 35.05 79.20
CA ILE A 617 -58.58 34.93 80.31
C ILE A 617 -57.85 34.50 81.58
N GLU A 618 -57.18 33.34 81.60
CA GLU A 618 -56.45 32.83 82.76
C GLU A 618 -55.04 32.36 82.38
N PRO A 619 -53.99 32.63 83.19
CA PRO A 619 -54.00 33.49 84.36
C PRO A 619 -54.31 34.94 83.96
N PHE A 620 -55.11 35.61 84.78
CA PHE A 620 -55.36 37.05 84.61
C PHE A 620 -54.05 37.82 84.79
N ASN A 621 -53.98 39.02 84.23
CA ASN A 621 -52.76 39.82 84.29
C ASN A 621 -52.40 40.16 85.76
N ASN A 622 -51.13 39.97 86.13
CA ASN A 622 -50.56 40.08 87.48
C ASN A 622 -51.02 38.99 88.48
N ALA A 623 -51.51 37.84 88.02
CA ALA A 623 -51.88 36.73 88.92
C ALA A 623 -50.66 36.20 89.72
N SER A 624 -50.89 35.80 90.97
CA SER A 624 -49.90 35.07 91.79
C SER A 624 -50.38 33.64 92.00
N ILE A 625 -49.56 32.66 91.61
CA ILE A 625 -49.90 31.24 91.64
C ILE A 625 -48.92 30.52 92.56
N PHE A 626 -49.43 29.79 93.56
CA PHE A 626 -48.64 29.05 94.54
C PHE A 626 -48.69 27.55 94.23
N LEU A 627 -47.52 26.94 94.04
CA LEU A 627 -47.36 25.53 93.72
C LEU A 627 -47.06 24.72 95.00
N GLN A 628 -47.76 23.60 95.19
CA GLN A 628 -47.51 22.67 96.30
C GLN A 628 -46.37 21.71 95.92
N THR A 629 -45.39 21.54 96.82
CA THR A 629 -44.12 20.85 96.60
C THR A 629 -44.23 19.33 96.32
N ALA A 630 -45.39 18.72 96.52
CA ALA A 630 -45.61 17.27 96.42
C ALA A 630 -46.35 16.81 95.14
N ALA A 631 -46.83 17.71 94.29
CA ALA A 631 -47.51 17.37 93.02
C ALA A 631 -46.88 18.13 91.85
N GLU A 632 -46.80 17.50 90.67
CA GLU A 632 -46.31 18.16 89.46
C GLU A 632 -47.15 19.42 89.17
N PRO A 633 -46.58 20.63 89.16
CA PRO A 633 -47.36 21.85 89.08
C PRO A 633 -47.97 21.98 87.68
N PHE A 634 -49.31 22.04 87.61
CA PHE A 634 -50.02 22.28 86.37
C PHE A 634 -50.65 23.67 86.35
N ILE A 635 -50.49 24.40 85.25
CA ILE A 635 -51.01 25.76 85.07
C ILE A 635 -51.92 25.77 83.84
N TRP A 636 -53.16 26.23 84.03
CA TRP A 636 -54.05 26.48 82.91
C TRP A 636 -53.75 27.83 82.27
N LEU A 637 -53.52 27.81 80.96
CA LEU A 637 -53.54 28.98 80.09
C LEU A 637 -54.84 28.93 79.29
N GLU A 638 -55.73 29.90 79.45
CA GLU A 638 -57.04 29.95 78.80
C GLU A 638 -57.29 31.29 78.13
N TRP A 639 -57.81 31.27 76.91
CA TRP A 639 -58.14 32.46 76.12
C TRP A 639 -59.50 32.31 75.43
N LYS A 640 -60.07 33.43 75.00
CA LYS A 640 -61.33 33.46 74.25
C LYS A 640 -61.12 32.86 72.87
N LYS A 641 -61.99 31.90 72.49
CA LYS A 641 -62.00 31.30 71.16
C LYS A 641 -62.22 32.37 70.07
N VAL A 642 -61.34 32.37 69.08
CA VAL A 642 -61.37 33.20 67.86
C VAL A 642 -62.16 32.46 66.77
N PRO A 643 -63.26 33.03 66.25
CA PRO A 643 -63.97 32.47 65.10
C PRO A 643 -63.04 32.30 63.89
N GLY A 644 -63.09 31.14 63.23
CA GLY A 644 -62.23 30.83 62.08
C GLY A 644 -60.86 30.21 62.43
N ALA A 645 -60.41 30.29 63.68
CA ALA A 645 -59.16 29.66 64.11
C ALA A 645 -59.34 28.15 64.28
N SER A 646 -58.45 27.35 63.67
CA SER A 646 -58.39 25.89 63.87
C SER A 646 -57.23 25.46 64.77
N ALA A 647 -56.34 26.38 65.11
CA ALA A 647 -55.29 26.21 66.10
C ALA A 647 -54.92 27.54 66.76
N TYR A 648 -54.13 27.47 67.83
CA TYR A 648 -53.53 28.61 68.51
C TYR A 648 -52.09 28.30 68.84
N ARG A 649 -51.22 29.29 68.68
CA ARG A 649 -49.86 29.23 69.20
C ARG A 649 -49.80 29.96 70.54
N VAL A 650 -49.36 29.24 71.57
CA VAL A 650 -49.24 29.71 72.94
C VAL A 650 -47.77 29.79 73.29
N GLU A 651 -47.35 30.95 73.81
CA GLU A 651 -45.99 31.18 74.27
C GLU A 651 -45.95 31.67 75.70
N VAL A 652 -45.00 31.14 76.48
CA VAL A 652 -44.65 31.63 77.83
C VAL A 652 -43.17 31.97 77.82
N SER A 653 -42.80 33.10 78.42
CA SER A 653 -41.45 33.66 78.45
C SER A 653 -41.07 34.12 79.85
N SER A 654 -39.78 34.06 80.20
CA SER A 654 -39.24 34.65 81.42
C SER A 654 -38.95 36.15 81.31
N ASN A 655 -39.16 36.75 80.13
CA ASN A 655 -39.01 38.18 79.88
C ASN A 655 -40.16 38.75 79.02
N PRO A 656 -40.46 40.06 79.12
CA PRO A 656 -41.60 40.67 78.42
C PRO A 656 -41.42 40.77 76.90
N GLU A 657 -40.18 40.71 76.40
CA GLU A 657 -39.88 40.79 74.95
C GLU A 657 -40.02 39.44 74.22
N PHE A 658 -40.34 38.37 74.95
CA PHE A 658 -40.44 36.99 74.44
C PHE A 658 -39.14 36.47 73.76
N THR A 659 -37.98 36.99 74.16
CA THR A 659 -36.67 36.51 73.67
C THR A 659 -36.15 35.31 74.46
N SER A 660 -36.71 35.02 75.64
CA SER A 660 -36.38 33.85 76.47
C SER A 660 -37.63 33.00 76.71
N LEU A 661 -38.03 32.25 75.67
CA LEU A 661 -39.20 31.38 75.72
C LEU A 661 -38.98 30.19 76.65
N VAL A 662 -39.92 30.01 77.56
CA VAL A 662 -40.05 28.83 78.43
C VAL A 662 -40.96 27.78 77.77
N LEU A 663 -41.96 28.22 77.00
CA LEU A 663 -42.88 27.36 76.28
C LEU A 663 -43.26 27.99 74.94
N SER A 664 -43.31 27.20 73.88
CA SER A 664 -43.99 27.53 72.61
C SER A 664 -44.69 26.28 72.09
N LYS A 665 -46.02 26.32 71.99
CA LYS A 665 -46.84 25.16 71.58
C LYS A 665 -47.97 25.59 70.66
N VAL A 666 -48.31 24.74 69.69
CA VAL A 666 -49.52 24.88 68.88
C VAL A 666 -50.57 23.90 69.40
N VAL A 667 -51.77 24.39 69.69
CA VAL A 667 -52.89 23.62 70.24
C VAL A 667 -54.14 23.87 69.42
N ASP A 668 -55.06 22.92 69.35
CA ASP A 668 -56.35 23.03 68.65
C ASP A 668 -57.52 23.45 69.56
N SER A 669 -57.25 23.59 70.86
CA SER A 669 -58.19 24.06 71.88
C SER A 669 -57.92 25.51 72.27
N ASN A 670 -58.90 26.19 72.87
CA ASN A 670 -58.75 27.56 73.41
C ASN A 670 -58.19 27.60 74.84
N ARG A 671 -57.68 26.47 75.33
CA ARG A 671 -56.99 26.34 76.61
C ARG A 671 -55.85 25.34 76.48
N TYR A 672 -54.82 25.52 77.30
CA TYR A 672 -53.67 24.65 77.37
C TYR A 672 -53.27 24.40 78.83
N LEU A 673 -53.09 23.12 79.17
CA LEU A 673 -52.56 22.72 80.47
C LEU A 673 -51.04 22.57 80.37
N VAL A 674 -50.33 23.50 80.97
CA VAL A 674 -48.88 23.37 81.17
C VAL A 674 -48.65 22.29 82.22
N LYS A 675 -47.90 21.24 81.88
CA LYS A 675 -47.46 20.19 82.81
C LYS A 675 -45.95 20.22 83.08
N ASP A 676 -45.22 20.95 82.23
CA ASP A 676 -43.77 21.09 82.35
C ASP A 676 -43.41 22.00 83.53
N ARG A 677 -42.26 21.74 84.17
CA ARG A 677 -41.77 22.60 85.24
C ARG A 677 -41.45 24.00 84.70
N MET A 678 -42.18 24.99 85.19
CA MET A 678 -41.96 26.40 84.89
C MET A 678 -41.02 27.03 85.93
N PRO A 679 -40.15 27.99 85.55
CA PRO A 679 -39.29 28.68 86.50
C PRO A 679 -40.13 29.54 87.46
N LEU A 680 -39.67 29.65 88.70
CA LEU A 680 -40.31 30.49 89.71
C LEU A 680 -40.00 31.97 89.44
N GLY A 681 -40.90 32.84 89.91
CA GLY A 681 -40.83 34.28 89.63
C GLY A 681 -41.78 34.71 88.52
N LYS A 682 -41.52 35.88 87.96
CA LYS A 682 -42.42 36.55 87.01
C LYS A 682 -42.28 35.95 85.60
N LEU A 683 -43.40 35.59 85.00
CA LEU A 683 -43.54 35.02 83.66
C LEU A 683 -44.53 35.83 82.83
N TYR A 684 -44.33 35.82 81.52
CA TYR A 684 -45.16 36.49 80.52
C TYR A 684 -45.74 35.46 79.57
N TRP A 685 -46.99 35.60 79.17
CA TRP A 685 -47.57 34.70 78.18
C TRP A 685 -48.44 35.42 77.16
N ARG A 686 -48.44 34.91 75.94
CA ARG A 686 -49.19 35.43 74.79
C ARG A 686 -49.71 34.28 73.94
N VAL A 687 -50.78 34.56 73.19
CA VAL A 687 -51.41 33.58 72.30
C VAL A 687 -51.76 34.26 70.98
N ARG A 688 -51.63 33.57 69.86
CA ARG A 688 -52.20 33.97 68.55
C ARG A 688 -53.00 32.84 67.94
N ALA A 689 -53.98 33.17 67.11
CA ALA A 689 -54.78 32.21 66.36
C ALA A 689 -54.08 31.80 65.05
N GLU A 690 -54.25 30.56 64.61
CA GLU A 690 -53.70 30.01 63.35
C GLU A 690 -54.75 29.13 62.63
N THR A 691 -54.64 28.98 61.32
CA THR A 691 -55.44 28.03 60.52
C THR A 691 -54.59 26.93 59.87
N LYS A 692 -55.08 25.68 59.89
CA LYS A 692 -54.43 24.53 59.25
C LYS A 692 -54.65 24.46 57.74
N GLU A 693 -55.69 25.11 57.22
CA GLU A 693 -56.15 24.98 55.82
C GLU A 693 -55.36 25.87 54.83
N ASP A 694 -55.10 27.11 55.22
CA ASP A 694 -54.46 28.15 54.37
C ASP A 694 -53.31 28.88 55.09
N LEU A 695 -52.87 28.37 56.24
CA LEU A 695 -51.70 28.84 57.01
C LEU A 695 -51.76 30.31 57.46
N GLU A 696 -52.97 30.87 57.59
CA GLU A 696 -53.17 32.22 58.13
C GLU A 696 -52.87 32.26 59.64
N ILE A 697 -52.30 33.36 60.10
CA ILE A 697 -52.03 33.64 61.52
C ILE A 697 -52.57 35.01 61.91
N SER A 698 -53.09 35.16 63.13
CA SER A 698 -53.44 36.47 63.70
C SER A 698 -52.21 37.16 64.29
N ASP A 699 -52.32 38.46 64.58
CA ASP A 699 -51.39 39.11 65.51
C ASP A 699 -51.47 38.45 66.90
N TRP A 700 -50.42 38.65 67.71
CA TRP A 700 -50.37 38.18 69.09
C TRP A 700 -51.37 38.92 69.98
N ALA A 701 -52.00 38.19 70.91
CA ALA A 701 -52.74 38.78 72.01
C ALA A 701 -51.84 39.72 72.82
N LYS A 702 -52.43 40.77 73.38
CA LYS A 702 -51.76 41.59 74.40
C LYS A 702 -51.31 40.66 75.54
N GLN A 703 -50.02 40.62 75.82
CA GLN A 703 -49.43 39.70 76.79
C GLN A 703 -49.99 39.94 78.21
N ASN A 704 -50.17 38.85 78.96
CA ASN A 704 -50.42 38.89 80.41
C ASN A 704 -49.16 38.44 81.15
N GLU A 705 -48.94 38.94 82.35
CA GLU A 705 -47.92 38.45 83.27
C GLU A 705 -48.53 37.73 84.48
N PHE A 706 -47.81 36.76 85.04
CA PHE A 706 -48.16 36.08 86.30
C PHE A 706 -46.87 35.67 87.04
N THR A 707 -46.95 35.46 88.35
CA THR A 707 -45.79 35.10 89.19
C THR A 707 -46.00 33.77 89.87
N LEU A 708 -45.00 32.87 89.79
CA LEU A 708 -45.02 31.55 90.40
C LEU A 708 -44.19 31.49 91.69
N TYR A 709 -44.77 30.91 92.74
CA TYR A 709 -44.15 30.71 94.06
C TYR A 709 -44.25 29.24 94.51
N HIS A 710 -43.36 28.79 95.39
CA HIS A 710 -43.47 27.51 96.13
C HIS A 710 -43.82 27.78 97.60
N GLN A 711 -44.73 27.01 98.20
CA GLN A 711 -44.99 27.08 99.65
C GLN A 711 -44.20 26.00 100.41
N LYS A 712 -43.52 26.41 101.49
CA LYS A 712 -43.08 25.55 102.61
C LYS A 712 -43.81 26.07 103.86
N ASN A 713 -44.72 25.27 104.42
CA ASN A 713 -45.48 25.63 105.62
C ASN A 713 -44.56 25.70 106.85
N GLU A 714 -44.60 26.82 107.58
CA GLU A 714 -44.45 26.82 109.03
C GLU A 714 -45.63 27.60 109.65
N THR A 715 -46.30 26.94 110.57
CA THR A 715 -47.37 27.45 111.44
C THR A 715 -46.88 28.56 112.37
N PHE A 716 -47.70 29.59 112.60
CA PHE A 716 -47.79 30.23 113.91
C PHE A 716 -49.25 30.30 114.37
N VAL A 717 -49.43 29.97 115.65
CA VAL A 717 -50.67 29.91 116.43
C VAL A 717 -50.95 31.27 117.06
N LYS A 718 -52.25 31.63 117.10
CA LYS A 718 -52.94 32.76 117.78
C LYS A 718 -52.52 34.18 117.42
#